data_AF-A0A1V5MA50-F1
#
_entry.id   AF-A0A1V5MA50-F1
#
_cell.length_a   1.000
_cell.length_b   1.000
_cell.length_c   1.000
_cell.angle_alpha   90.00
_cell.angle_beta   90.00
_cell.angle_gamma   90.00
#
_symmetry.space_group_name_H-M   'P 1'
#
loop_
_entity.id
_entity.type
_entity.pdbx_description
1 polymer ?
#
loop_
_entity_poly.entity_id
_entity_poly.type
_entity_poly.pdbx_seq_one_letter_code
_entity_poly.pdbx_strand_id
1 'polypeptide(L)'
;MSDDKPRVGALYPMARLLEAMAGNSPVKAKKVRAWYDVVWGILSGEVSVGSRAPVKNTPPWVTLEVVKGGFTTGRFLAGGEVCQAERAKYAEIAAKSPGDFPAQPGPAAMRAALNSYFLEESGAQELSRLLTAKSYRLLVPEHGALLVACYLVEKGEVERAQDLIDKLVPFFSELAFYPVAGIYCDVSQGVVSHGDVSQGVVSHGVVSQAPGGDLFSVMTCFELSRKFDNMQETSDVKLMKQVLASLPLYDQMVALLLETVVGEAPQFVRDGNGLVRDQFKQPLVHGGEPLQKVDAGWFDRAAKILSLCKADLPKLKSCKYEKSIKHKLFLCFQDFVENRKAERIKPSWIKSLLAAYIYKNGLPGSEKLKSLRAMQQRQASQRPHFQYGKIVAARLRKFDPESGLSAENIEALLSDITDDELKHLLPSPGPDDKLAFPGYFAAKLRKGLAMPIAGLLEARLISSSEEFGRFLPELTGLTLVRNLSDERLANLYLALYSAFRQRRSLLLLNYESQVRFAELPWVSALSPFISDMAEEGSLRAAAKEALADALCLVLKYFPHSILPNKVVSELLTLTAAAGLKVPLIYELAVDIFMGDFSEKFLFAARDAAQLLEGSLYQSYYGIDYSEIRSIAAPGETEGVRLSKEFGRVCTRMAGLAETGGSGRRNCAENGRIIEQAQIVTTHNMASLVVALDLKSDARLHLENMVQSAFVSIVALLSMRVNDWRIELRRIKNAAYGFRQIVFYLSLLQSKGISIEPCLLFMEEHLAKLSERASQKDLDNRLAPILIGLRDISAGQSFDSSGGTAGGGRRFLGWSSGKHWLSTLSG
;
A
#
# COMPACT_ATOMS: atom_id res chain seq x y z
N MET A 1 -15.78 29.71 25.32
CA MET A 1 -14.99 28.71 24.55
C MET A 1 -14.25 29.47 23.48
N SER A 2 -12.92 29.36 23.37
CA SER A 2 -12.18 30.02 22.28
C SER A 2 -12.35 29.21 21.01
N ASP A 3 -12.77 29.85 19.92
CA ASP A 3 -13.15 29.23 18.65
C ASP A 3 -11.94 28.78 17.78
N ASP A 4 -10.76 28.69 18.40
CA ASP A 4 -9.53 28.30 17.72
C ASP A 4 -9.48 26.77 17.59
N LYS A 5 -10.11 26.27 16.51
CA LYS A 5 -9.88 24.90 16.02
C LYS A 5 -8.35 24.67 15.94
N PRO A 6 -7.81 23.56 16.50
CA PRO A 6 -6.38 23.27 16.47
C PRO A 6 -5.86 23.24 15.04
N ARG A 7 -5.13 24.30 14.65
CA ARG A 7 -4.62 24.49 13.29
C ARG A 7 -3.46 23.54 13.03
N VAL A 8 -3.53 22.76 11.95
CA VAL A 8 -2.39 21.95 11.50
C VAL A 8 -1.33 22.88 10.92
N GLY A 9 -0.20 23.00 11.62
CA GLY A 9 0.92 23.79 11.14
C GLY A 9 1.56 23.21 9.87
N ALA A 10 2.07 24.07 8.99
CA ALA A 10 2.67 23.69 7.71
C ALA A 10 3.95 22.83 7.81
N LEU A 11 4.49 22.59 9.01
CA LEU A 11 5.77 21.88 9.24
C LEU A 11 5.80 20.46 8.66
N TYR A 12 4.73 19.67 8.81
CA TYR A 12 4.67 18.33 8.23
C TYR A 12 4.60 18.36 6.69
N PRO A 13 3.69 19.15 6.06
CA PRO A 13 3.73 19.40 4.62
C PRO A 13 5.09 19.89 4.09
N MET A 14 5.74 20.84 4.78
CA MET A 14 7.07 21.35 4.43
C MET A 14 8.13 20.24 4.45
N ALA A 15 8.15 19.39 5.49
CA ALA A 15 9.05 18.25 5.54
C ALA A 15 8.83 17.27 4.36
N ARG A 16 7.57 17.05 3.95
CA ARG A 16 7.23 16.21 2.80
C ARG A 16 7.57 16.85 1.45
N LEU A 17 7.53 18.18 1.34
CA LEU A 17 8.03 18.93 0.19
C LEU A 17 9.54 18.78 0.06
N LEU A 18 10.30 18.98 1.15
CA LEU A 18 11.76 18.79 1.16
C LEU A 18 12.17 17.35 0.79
N GLU A 19 11.49 16.33 1.33
CA GLU A 19 11.68 14.93 0.92
C GLU A 19 11.38 14.69 -0.57
N ALA A 20 10.42 15.40 -1.15
CA ALA A 20 10.08 15.27 -2.57
C ALA A 20 11.13 15.93 -3.47
N MET A 21 11.68 17.08 -3.05
CA MET A 21 12.73 17.82 -3.76
C MET A 21 14.09 17.12 -3.78
N ALA A 22 14.35 16.18 -2.86
CA ALA A 22 15.61 15.45 -2.73
C ALA A 22 15.88 14.41 -3.86
N GLY A 23 15.67 14.78 -5.14
CA GLY A 23 16.32 14.13 -6.28
C GLY A 23 15.54 14.17 -7.60
N ASN A 24 16.15 13.65 -8.66
CA ASN A 24 15.85 14.05 -10.03
C ASN A 24 15.04 12.98 -10.78
N SER A 25 13.70 13.11 -10.81
CA SER A 25 12.82 12.26 -11.61
C SER A 25 11.50 13.00 -11.94
N PRO A 26 10.90 12.84 -13.12
CA PRO A 26 9.62 13.49 -13.46
C PRO A 26 8.47 13.11 -12.51
N VAL A 27 8.48 11.89 -11.94
CA VAL A 27 7.50 11.47 -10.91
C VAL A 27 7.67 12.29 -9.62
N LYS A 28 8.89 12.75 -9.31
CA LYS A 28 9.13 13.67 -8.19
C LYS A 28 8.63 15.08 -8.49
N ALA A 29 8.69 15.56 -9.73
CA ALA A 29 8.20 16.91 -10.07
C ALA A 29 6.69 17.10 -9.74
N LYS A 30 5.82 16.14 -10.12
CA LYS A 30 4.39 16.19 -9.73
C LYS A 30 4.20 16.08 -8.22
N LYS A 31 5.01 15.26 -7.52
CA LYS A 31 4.97 15.15 -6.05
C LYS A 31 5.43 16.46 -5.38
N VAL A 32 6.43 17.16 -5.93
CA VAL A 32 6.89 18.47 -5.46
C VAL A 32 5.79 19.52 -5.68
N ARG A 33 5.19 19.61 -6.88
CA ARG A 33 4.07 20.51 -7.16
C ARG A 33 2.93 20.30 -6.17
N ALA A 34 2.47 19.07 -5.98
CA ALA A 34 1.37 18.77 -5.06
C ALA A 34 1.68 19.12 -3.58
N TRP A 35 2.89 18.87 -3.07
CA TRP A 35 3.25 19.30 -1.71
C TRP A 35 3.50 20.80 -1.60
N TYR A 36 3.94 21.46 -2.68
CA TYR A 36 4.01 22.92 -2.75
C TYR A 36 2.61 23.53 -2.67
N ASP A 37 1.66 23.03 -3.45
CA ASP A 37 0.26 23.48 -3.46
C ASP A 37 -0.38 23.34 -2.05
N VAL A 38 -0.14 22.22 -1.36
CA VAL A 38 -0.57 22.01 0.04
C VAL A 38 0.04 23.06 0.98
N VAL A 39 1.37 23.28 0.92
CA VAL A 39 2.05 24.25 1.78
C VAL A 39 1.55 25.67 1.51
N TRP A 40 1.41 26.04 0.23
CA TRP A 40 0.96 27.36 -0.19
C TRP A 40 -0.48 27.61 0.27
N GLY A 41 -1.41 26.69 0.02
CA GLY A 41 -2.82 26.83 0.42
C GLY A 41 -3.01 26.96 1.94
N ILE A 42 -2.16 26.32 2.75
CA ILE A 42 -2.16 26.50 4.21
C ILE A 42 -1.64 27.88 4.61
N LEU A 43 -0.60 28.39 3.94
CA LEU A 43 0.02 29.68 4.25
C LEU A 43 -0.79 30.88 3.71
N SER A 44 -1.49 30.72 2.58
CA SER A 44 -2.41 31.73 2.02
C SER A 44 -3.73 31.83 2.79
N GLY A 45 -4.09 30.78 3.55
CA GLY A 45 -5.39 30.67 4.23
C GLY A 45 -6.53 30.21 3.33
N GLU A 46 -6.23 29.80 2.08
CA GLU A 46 -7.21 29.21 1.16
C GLU A 46 -7.62 27.79 1.60
N VAL A 47 -6.73 27.07 2.30
CA VAL A 47 -6.92 25.70 2.78
C VAL A 47 -6.86 25.61 4.31
N SER A 48 -8.02 25.31 4.92
CA SER A 48 -8.18 25.00 6.34
C SER A 48 -8.15 23.47 6.57
N VAL A 49 -6.97 22.93 6.84
CA VAL A 49 -6.77 21.49 7.10
C VAL A 49 -7.45 21.06 8.41
N GLY A 50 -8.10 19.89 8.40
CA GLY A 50 -8.89 19.38 9.52
C GLY A 50 -10.39 19.57 9.36
N SER A 51 -10.84 20.31 8.34
CA SER A 51 -12.24 20.57 8.00
C SER A 51 -12.77 19.61 6.92
N ARG A 52 -14.06 19.23 6.99
CA ARG A 52 -14.79 18.54 5.92
C ARG A 52 -15.07 19.41 4.68
N ALA A 53 -14.95 20.72 4.82
CA ALA A 53 -14.90 21.70 3.73
C ALA A 53 -13.60 22.50 3.89
N PRO A 54 -12.44 21.97 3.44
CA PRO A 54 -11.15 22.57 3.73
C PRO A 54 -10.82 23.75 2.80
N VAL A 55 -11.42 23.83 1.61
CA VAL A 55 -11.19 24.94 0.67
C VAL A 55 -12.26 26.00 0.89
N LYS A 56 -11.85 27.28 0.96
CA LYS A 56 -12.75 28.41 1.16
C LYS A 56 -13.85 28.45 0.08
N ASN A 57 -15.06 28.82 0.46
CA ASN A 57 -16.26 28.93 -0.40
C ASN A 57 -16.62 27.64 -1.20
N THR A 58 -16.00 26.50 -0.89
CA THR A 58 -16.18 25.25 -1.64
C THR A 58 -17.13 24.32 -0.87
N PRO A 59 -18.23 23.83 -1.47
CA PRO A 59 -19.12 22.86 -0.83
C PRO A 59 -18.39 21.56 -0.49
N PRO A 60 -18.74 20.88 0.61
CA PRO A 60 -18.03 19.68 1.04
C PRO A 60 -18.21 18.49 0.10
N TRP A 61 -19.20 18.53 -0.81
CA TRP A 61 -19.40 17.47 -1.81
C TRP A 61 -18.34 17.47 -2.93
N VAL A 62 -17.68 18.60 -3.19
CA VAL A 62 -16.66 18.75 -4.23
C VAL A 62 -15.44 17.86 -3.97
N THR A 63 -15.10 17.03 -4.95
CA THR A 63 -13.98 16.10 -4.88
C THR A 63 -12.65 16.82 -5.09
N LEU A 64 -11.84 16.86 -4.03
CA LEU A 64 -10.54 17.52 -4.03
C LEU A 64 -9.39 16.57 -4.40
N GLU A 65 -8.30 17.12 -4.96
CA GLU A 65 -7.02 16.42 -5.05
C GLU A 65 -6.38 16.33 -3.66
N VAL A 66 -6.12 15.10 -3.21
CA VAL A 66 -5.62 14.80 -1.86
C VAL A 66 -4.34 13.98 -1.90
N VAL A 67 -3.27 14.49 -1.27
CA VAL A 67 -1.98 13.80 -1.14
C VAL A 67 -1.96 12.82 0.04
N LYS A 68 -0.86 12.06 0.18
CA LYS A 68 -0.73 11.06 1.23
C LYS A 68 -0.80 11.72 2.62
N GLY A 69 -1.73 11.26 3.45
CA GLY A 69 -2.01 11.81 4.77
C GLY A 69 -3.25 12.70 4.84
N GLY A 70 -4.06 12.77 3.77
CA GLY A 70 -5.35 13.46 3.79
C GLY A 70 -5.29 14.98 3.53
N PHE A 71 -4.11 15.53 3.29
CA PHE A 71 -3.93 16.93 2.94
C PHE A 71 -4.43 17.20 1.50
N THR A 72 -5.26 18.22 1.31
CA THR A 72 -5.69 18.66 -0.03
C THR A 72 -4.70 19.64 -0.65
N THR A 73 -4.54 19.60 -1.98
CA THR A 73 -3.81 20.62 -2.76
C THR A 73 -4.66 21.87 -3.04
N GLY A 74 -5.93 21.88 -2.63
CA GLY A 74 -6.92 22.91 -2.97
C GLY A 74 -7.58 22.71 -4.34
N ARG A 75 -7.00 21.91 -5.24
CA ARG A 75 -7.56 21.67 -6.59
C ARG A 75 -8.75 20.73 -6.59
N PHE A 76 -9.67 20.96 -7.51
CA PHE A 76 -10.82 20.09 -7.75
C PHE A 76 -10.48 19.02 -8.80
N LEU A 77 -10.84 17.75 -8.56
CA LEU A 77 -10.53 16.66 -9.51
C LEU A 77 -11.40 16.72 -10.77
N ALA A 78 -12.68 17.08 -10.66
CA ALA A 78 -13.53 17.41 -11.81
C ALA A 78 -13.17 18.76 -12.45
N GLY A 79 -12.23 19.52 -11.85
CA GLY A 79 -11.80 20.83 -12.29
C GLY A 79 -10.34 20.89 -12.77
N GLY A 80 -9.75 19.76 -13.19
CA GLY A 80 -8.33 19.64 -13.58
C GLY A 80 -7.91 20.46 -14.82
N GLU A 81 -6.76 20.12 -15.42
CA GLU A 81 -6.39 20.73 -16.71
C GLU A 81 -7.41 20.31 -17.79
N VAL A 82 -7.84 21.27 -18.61
CA VAL A 82 -8.80 20.97 -19.69
C VAL A 82 -8.15 20.04 -20.68
N CYS A 83 -8.73 18.86 -20.73
CA CYS A 83 -8.31 17.72 -21.51
C CYS A 83 -8.25 18.11 -23.00
N GLN A 84 -7.69 17.24 -23.85
CA GLN A 84 -8.22 17.15 -25.21
C GLN A 84 -9.67 16.54 -25.09
N ALA A 85 -10.44 16.22 -26.13
CA ALA A 85 -11.77 15.60 -25.88
C ALA A 85 -12.81 16.66 -25.47
N GLU A 86 -12.70 17.25 -24.27
CA GLU A 86 -13.32 18.54 -23.90
C GLU A 86 -13.05 19.59 -24.98
N ARG A 87 -11.78 19.75 -25.41
CA ARG A 87 -11.41 20.64 -26.52
C ARG A 87 -12.03 20.25 -27.86
N ALA A 88 -12.13 18.95 -28.15
CA ALA A 88 -12.70 18.49 -29.41
C ALA A 88 -14.22 18.67 -29.44
N LYS A 89 -14.90 18.40 -28.31
CA LYS A 89 -16.33 18.60 -28.12
C LYS A 89 -16.69 20.08 -28.16
N TYR A 90 -15.89 20.94 -27.52
CA TYR A 90 -16.06 22.38 -27.66
C TYR A 90 -15.91 22.83 -29.11
N ALA A 91 -14.94 22.31 -29.86
CA ALA A 91 -14.80 22.60 -31.28
C ALA A 91 -15.99 22.07 -32.12
N GLU A 92 -16.54 20.90 -31.79
CA GLU A 92 -17.75 20.33 -32.41
C GLU A 92 -18.98 21.23 -32.19
N ILE A 93 -19.16 21.76 -30.99
CA ILE A 93 -20.27 22.65 -30.63
C ILE A 93 -20.09 24.03 -31.28
N ALA A 94 -18.89 24.63 -31.15
CA ALA A 94 -18.58 25.93 -31.74
C ALA A 94 -18.69 25.96 -33.28
N ALA A 95 -18.49 24.80 -33.95
CA ALA A 95 -18.71 24.67 -35.39
C ALA A 95 -20.20 24.69 -35.79
N LYS A 96 -21.13 24.36 -34.88
CA LYS A 96 -22.58 24.36 -35.15
C LYS A 96 -23.21 25.74 -34.98
N SER A 97 -22.65 26.59 -34.10
CA SER A 97 -23.08 27.97 -33.88
C SER A 97 -21.92 28.97 -34.00
N PRO A 98 -21.50 29.33 -35.24
CA PRO A 98 -20.37 30.23 -35.46
C PRO A 98 -20.71 31.67 -35.05
N GLY A 99 -20.20 32.11 -33.91
CA GLY A 99 -20.38 33.48 -33.38
C GLY A 99 -20.61 33.53 -31.87
N ASP A 100 -21.27 32.52 -31.32
CA ASP A 100 -21.64 32.46 -29.90
C ASP A 100 -20.47 31.99 -29.00
N PHE A 101 -19.46 31.36 -29.60
CA PHE A 101 -18.32 30.75 -28.90
C PHE A 101 -17.00 31.41 -29.32
N PRO A 102 -16.16 31.88 -28.38
CA PRO A 102 -14.85 32.44 -28.70
C PRO A 102 -13.92 31.37 -29.31
N ALA A 103 -13.15 31.76 -30.32
CA ALA A 103 -12.25 30.86 -31.05
C ALA A 103 -11.08 30.31 -30.22
N GLN A 104 -10.69 31.01 -29.15
CA GLN A 104 -9.70 30.56 -28.17
C GLN A 104 -10.23 30.81 -26.74
N PRO A 105 -11.10 29.93 -26.20
CA PRO A 105 -11.62 30.09 -24.85
C PRO A 105 -10.53 29.82 -23.81
N GLY A 106 -10.59 30.53 -22.69
CA GLY A 106 -9.94 30.09 -21.46
C GLY A 106 -10.61 28.84 -20.89
N PRO A 107 -9.91 28.03 -20.05
CA PRO A 107 -10.47 26.80 -19.46
C PRO A 107 -11.86 26.97 -18.83
N ALA A 108 -12.08 28.07 -18.12
CA ALA A 108 -13.34 28.36 -17.44
C ALA A 108 -14.50 28.62 -18.41
N ALA A 109 -14.25 29.34 -19.51
CA ALA A 109 -15.25 29.57 -20.54
C ALA A 109 -15.58 28.28 -21.31
N MET A 110 -14.57 27.43 -21.57
CA MET A 110 -14.79 26.12 -22.20
C MET A 110 -15.67 25.21 -21.33
N ARG A 111 -15.43 25.14 -20.01
CA ARG A 111 -16.27 24.36 -19.09
C ARG A 111 -17.69 24.89 -18.97
N ALA A 112 -17.86 26.20 -18.83
CA ALA A 112 -19.18 26.81 -18.77
C ALA A 112 -19.98 26.47 -20.04
N ALA A 113 -19.38 26.64 -21.22
CA ALA A 113 -19.98 26.25 -22.50
C ALA A 113 -20.36 24.76 -22.56
N LEU A 114 -19.46 23.85 -22.15
CA LEU A 114 -19.71 22.41 -22.19
C LEU A 114 -20.81 21.98 -21.21
N ASN A 115 -20.83 22.50 -19.98
CA ASN A 115 -21.91 22.21 -19.02
C ASN A 115 -23.26 22.74 -19.52
N SER A 116 -23.31 23.96 -20.07
CA SER A 116 -24.53 24.54 -20.64
C SER A 116 -25.05 23.75 -21.85
N TYR A 117 -24.17 23.33 -22.77
CA TYR A 117 -24.55 22.51 -23.93
C TYR A 117 -25.28 21.23 -23.52
N PHE A 118 -24.87 20.59 -22.41
CA PHE A 118 -25.53 19.40 -21.90
C PHE A 118 -26.91 19.63 -21.24
N LEU A 119 -27.33 20.90 -21.08
CA LEU A 119 -28.71 21.28 -20.73
C LEU A 119 -29.56 21.60 -21.97
N GLU A 120 -28.95 21.87 -23.13
CA GLU A 120 -29.66 22.06 -24.39
C GLU A 120 -30.18 20.72 -24.94
N GLU A 121 -31.21 20.77 -25.79
CA GLU A 121 -31.86 19.57 -26.34
C GLU A 121 -30.86 18.59 -27.00
N SER A 122 -29.92 19.10 -27.79
CA SER A 122 -28.90 18.28 -28.46
C SER A 122 -27.96 17.57 -27.47
N GLY A 123 -27.57 18.23 -26.38
CA GLY A 123 -26.72 17.65 -25.35
C GLY A 123 -27.48 16.69 -24.45
N ALA A 124 -28.74 16.99 -24.11
CA ALA A 124 -29.63 16.10 -23.38
C ALA A 124 -29.88 14.79 -24.15
N GLN A 125 -30.10 14.85 -25.48
CA GLN A 125 -30.19 13.67 -26.35
C GLN A 125 -28.88 12.86 -26.41
N GLU A 126 -27.71 13.48 -26.19
CA GLU A 126 -26.43 12.78 -26.06
C GLU A 126 -26.30 12.06 -24.73
N LEU A 127 -26.64 12.72 -23.61
CA LEU A 127 -26.70 12.10 -22.29
C LEU A 127 -27.69 10.94 -22.23
N SER A 128 -28.88 11.08 -22.83
CA SER A 128 -29.89 10.03 -22.95
C SER A 128 -29.37 8.80 -23.72
N ARG A 129 -28.63 9.02 -24.82
CA ARG A 129 -27.95 7.94 -25.55
C ARG A 129 -26.89 7.25 -24.70
N LEU A 130 -26.07 8.01 -23.95
CA LEU A 130 -25.08 7.44 -23.03
C LEU A 130 -25.75 6.60 -21.92
N LEU A 131 -26.82 7.10 -21.30
CA LEU A 131 -27.62 6.38 -20.30
C LEU A 131 -28.15 5.06 -20.84
N THR A 132 -28.72 5.10 -22.06
CA THR A 132 -29.38 3.96 -22.69
C THR A 132 -28.38 2.90 -23.18
N ALA A 133 -27.26 3.33 -23.77
CA ALA A 133 -26.18 2.45 -24.19
C ALA A 133 -25.25 2.01 -23.03
N LYS A 134 -25.43 2.56 -21.82
CA LYS A 134 -24.56 2.38 -20.63
C LYS A 134 -23.09 2.74 -20.90
N SER A 135 -22.82 3.53 -21.94
CA SER A 135 -21.50 3.74 -22.55
C SER A 135 -20.73 4.93 -21.95
N TYR A 136 -20.66 4.99 -20.62
CA TYR A 136 -19.99 6.09 -19.90
C TYR A 136 -19.15 5.56 -18.73
N ARG A 137 -18.13 6.35 -18.36
CA ARG A 137 -17.28 6.08 -17.19
C ARG A 137 -17.12 7.35 -16.36
N LEU A 138 -17.33 7.21 -15.05
CA LEU A 138 -17.20 8.28 -14.08
C LEU A 138 -15.86 8.12 -13.33
N LEU A 139 -14.98 9.12 -13.45
CA LEU A 139 -13.68 9.13 -12.76
C LEU A 139 -13.80 9.72 -11.35
N VAL A 140 -14.75 10.63 -11.19
CA VAL A 140 -15.20 11.27 -9.94
C VAL A 140 -16.72 11.44 -10.05
N PRO A 141 -17.47 11.43 -8.93
CA PRO A 141 -18.93 11.35 -8.98
C PRO A 141 -19.60 12.58 -9.60
N GLU A 142 -18.93 13.75 -9.63
CA GLU A 142 -19.38 14.97 -10.30
C GLU A 142 -19.67 14.75 -11.79
N HIS A 143 -18.86 13.92 -12.47
CA HIS A 143 -19.03 13.63 -13.90
C HIS A 143 -20.37 12.95 -14.24
N GLY A 144 -21.10 12.44 -13.24
CA GLY A 144 -22.43 11.86 -13.41
C GLY A 144 -23.58 12.80 -13.08
N ALA A 145 -23.33 14.05 -12.66
CA ALA A 145 -24.38 14.93 -12.16
C ALA A 145 -25.38 15.36 -13.25
N LEU A 146 -24.92 15.66 -14.47
CA LEU A 146 -25.82 15.96 -15.60
C LEU A 146 -26.50 14.69 -16.17
N LEU A 147 -25.87 13.51 -16.07
CA LEU A 147 -26.56 12.25 -16.36
C LEU A 147 -27.76 12.03 -15.42
N VAL A 148 -27.63 12.38 -14.13
CA VAL A 148 -28.75 12.34 -13.18
C VAL A 148 -29.81 13.38 -13.54
N ALA A 149 -29.44 14.62 -13.86
CA ALA A 149 -30.41 15.65 -14.27
C ALA A 149 -31.21 15.22 -15.52
N CYS A 150 -30.53 14.66 -16.54
CA CYS A 150 -31.15 14.08 -17.73
C CYS A 150 -32.12 12.94 -17.37
N TYR A 151 -31.71 12.00 -16.51
CA TYR A 151 -32.58 10.91 -16.05
C TYR A 151 -33.83 11.42 -15.30
N LEU A 152 -33.70 12.43 -14.45
CA LEU A 152 -34.83 13.03 -13.73
C LEU A 152 -35.84 13.66 -14.70
N VAL A 153 -35.38 14.41 -15.69
CA VAL A 153 -36.24 14.99 -16.74
C VAL A 153 -36.96 13.90 -17.54
N GLU A 154 -36.28 12.81 -17.92
CA GLU A 154 -36.91 11.66 -18.59
C GLU A 154 -37.99 10.96 -17.75
N LYS A 155 -37.93 11.08 -16.41
CA LYS A 155 -38.94 10.55 -15.49
C LYS A 155 -40.03 11.57 -15.11
N GLY A 156 -40.00 12.78 -15.66
CA GLY A 156 -40.95 13.86 -15.35
C GLY A 156 -40.64 14.64 -14.07
N GLU A 157 -39.53 14.36 -13.40
CA GLU A 157 -39.06 15.01 -12.16
C GLU A 157 -38.37 16.37 -12.46
N VAL A 158 -39.04 17.23 -13.22
CA VAL A 158 -38.46 18.48 -13.76
C VAL A 158 -38.09 19.46 -12.65
N GLU A 159 -38.94 19.62 -11.62
CA GLU A 159 -38.65 20.48 -10.47
C GLU A 159 -37.37 20.01 -9.76
N ARG A 160 -37.29 18.71 -9.44
CA ARG A 160 -36.13 18.10 -8.77
C ARG A 160 -34.86 18.12 -9.64
N ALA A 161 -34.99 18.09 -10.96
CA ALA A 161 -33.89 18.32 -11.90
C ALA A 161 -33.41 19.78 -11.84
N GLN A 162 -34.30 20.77 -11.88
CA GLN A 162 -33.96 22.18 -11.75
C GLN A 162 -33.28 22.48 -10.42
N ASP A 163 -33.84 21.94 -9.34
CA ASP A 163 -33.34 22.03 -7.97
C ASP A 163 -31.92 21.45 -7.82
N LEU A 164 -31.56 20.46 -8.65
CA LEU A 164 -30.20 19.95 -8.79
C LEU A 164 -29.33 20.93 -9.60
N ILE A 165 -29.78 21.36 -10.78
CA ILE A 165 -29.02 22.28 -11.66
C ILE A 165 -28.66 23.59 -10.94
N ASP A 166 -29.59 24.19 -10.19
CA ASP A 166 -29.37 25.43 -9.44
C ASP A 166 -28.22 25.31 -8.41
N LYS A 167 -27.99 24.09 -7.87
CA LYS A 167 -26.87 23.78 -6.97
C LYS A 167 -25.54 23.57 -7.70
N LEU A 168 -25.56 23.28 -9.00
CA LEU A 168 -24.38 23.03 -9.84
C LEU A 168 -23.93 24.25 -10.64
N VAL A 169 -24.87 25.09 -11.12
CA VAL A 169 -24.61 26.30 -11.93
C VAL A 169 -23.50 27.20 -11.37
N PRO A 170 -23.41 27.48 -10.06
CA PRO A 170 -22.32 28.29 -9.49
C PRO A 170 -20.90 27.74 -9.77
N PHE A 171 -20.76 26.47 -10.15
CA PHE A 171 -19.49 25.80 -10.40
C PHE A 171 -19.29 25.40 -11.87
N PHE A 172 -20.18 25.80 -12.79
CA PHE A 172 -20.12 25.42 -14.22
C PHE A 172 -18.85 25.87 -14.94
N SER A 173 -18.21 26.94 -14.48
CA SER A 173 -16.92 27.42 -14.99
C SER A 173 -15.72 26.65 -14.41
N GLU A 174 -15.89 25.92 -13.30
CA GLU A 174 -14.79 25.31 -12.55
C GLU A 174 -14.76 23.79 -12.71
N LEU A 175 -15.93 23.13 -12.68
CA LEU A 175 -16.09 21.68 -12.64
C LEU A 175 -16.75 21.14 -13.91
N ALA A 176 -16.31 19.98 -14.41
CA ALA A 176 -17.02 19.19 -15.40
C ALA A 176 -18.10 18.33 -14.71
N PHE A 177 -19.37 18.49 -15.09
CA PHE A 177 -20.49 17.70 -14.57
C PHE A 177 -21.00 16.61 -15.54
N TYR A 178 -20.22 16.35 -16.60
CA TYR A 178 -20.51 15.41 -17.69
C TYR A 178 -19.46 14.28 -17.77
N PRO A 179 -19.77 13.14 -18.45
CA PRO A 179 -18.86 11.99 -18.52
C PRO A 179 -17.63 12.22 -19.42
N VAL A 180 -16.54 12.76 -18.85
CA VAL A 180 -15.29 13.04 -19.58
C VAL A 180 -14.72 11.80 -20.30
N ALA A 181 -14.88 10.60 -19.72
CA ALA A 181 -14.33 9.37 -20.29
C ALA A 181 -15.22 8.72 -21.39
N GLY A 182 -16.42 9.27 -21.66
CA GLY A 182 -17.23 8.87 -22.82
C GLY A 182 -16.81 9.55 -24.14
N ILE A 183 -16.12 10.69 -24.04
CA ILE A 183 -15.54 11.41 -25.20
C ILE A 183 -14.15 10.84 -25.56
N TYR A 184 -13.66 9.83 -24.81
CA TYR A 184 -12.33 9.25 -24.99
C TYR A 184 -12.24 7.73 -24.82
N CYS A 185 -12.73 7.03 -25.84
CA CYS A 185 -12.23 5.71 -26.24
C CYS A 185 -12.25 5.60 -27.78
N ASP A 186 -11.53 6.48 -28.48
CA ASP A 186 -11.14 6.16 -29.87
C ASP A 186 -9.88 5.31 -29.85
N VAL A 187 -10.05 4.03 -30.16
CA VAL A 187 -9.00 3.00 -30.14
C VAL A 187 -8.19 3.00 -31.45
N SER A 188 -8.54 3.86 -32.43
CA SER A 188 -8.06 3.73 -33.81
C SER A 188 -6.83 4.55 -34.20
N GLN A 189 -6.49 5.65 -33.50
CA GLN A 189 -5.37 6.52 -33.88
C GLN A 189 -4.31 6.67 -32.79
N GLY A 190 -3.19 5.97 -32.99
CA GLY A 190 -2.07 6.00 -32.04
C GLY A 190 -1.22 7.26 -32.16
N VAL A 191 -1.27 8.13 -31.15
CA VAL A 191 -0.11 8.76 -30.49
C VAL A 191 -0.57 9.12 -29.08
N VAL A 192 -0.07 8.41 -28.06
CA VAL A 192 -0.34 8.76 -26.66
C VAL A 192 0.59 9.89 -26.26
N SER A 193 0.06 11.11 -26.11
CA SER A 193 0.78 12.19 -25.47
C SER A 193 1.04 11.82 -24.00
N HIS A 194 2.33 11.67 -23.65
CA HIS A 194 2.74 11.20 -22.33
C HIS A 194 2.52 12.25 -21.22
N GLY A 195 1.31 12.29 -20.68
CA GLY A 195 1.05 12.85 -19.36
C GLY A 195 -0.29 13.55 -19.21
N ASP A 196 -1.25 12.87 -18.57
CA ASP A 196 -1.82 13.47 -17.36
C ASP A 196 -2.49 12.50 -16.36
N VAL A 197 -3.02 11.36 -16.81
CA VAL A 197 -3.76 10.38 -15.97
C VAL A 197 -2.86 9.64 -14.97
N SER A 198 -2.24 10.36 -14.05
CA SER A 198 -1.27 9.91 -13.03
C SER A 198 -1.88 9.84 -11.63
N GLN A 199 -3.17 10.20 -11.50
CA GLN A 199 -4.08 9.66 -10.50
C GLN A 199 -4.60 8.34 -11.09
N GLY A 200 -4.46 7.19 -10.44
CA GLY A 200 -5.10 6.94 -9.15
C GLY A 200 -6.38 6.10 -9.34
N VAL A 201 -6.98 6.16 -10.53
CA VAL A 201 -7.98 5.21 -11.01
C VAL A 201 -7.28 3.89 -11.27
N VAL A 202 -7.50 2.94 -10.37
CA VAL A 202 -7.13 1.54 -10.54
C VAL A 202 -8.45 0.79 -10.58
N SER A 203 -8.96 0.47 -11.76
CA SER A 203 -10.29 -0.12 -11.96
C SER A 203 -10.26 -1.60 -11.61
N HIS A 204 -10.30 -1.89 -10.31
CA HIS A 204 -10.57 -3.23 -9.77
C HIS A 204 -12.09 -3.50 -9.87
N GLY A 205 -12.65 -3.50 -11.08
CA GLY A 205 -14.08 -3.66 -11.35
C GLY A 205 -14.46 -5.06 -11.81
N VAL A 206 -15.76 -5.26 -12.09
CA VAL A 206 -16.22 -6.45 -12.83
C VAL A 206 -15.66 -6.38 -14.25
N VAL A 207 -14.82 -7.35 -14.59
CA VAL A 207 -14.20 -7.52 -15.91
C VAL A 207 -15.19 -8.11 -16.92
N SER A 208 -16.11 -8.96 -16.44
CA SER A 208 -17.16 -9.59 -17.24
C SER A 208 -18.23 -10.18 -16.32
N GLN A 209 -19.49 -10.03 -16.71
CA GLN A 209 -20.61 -10.78 -16.14
C GLN A 209 -20.70 -12.13 -16.87
N ALA A 210 -20.19 -13.19 -16.23
CA ALA A 210 -20.20 -14.53 -16.81
C ALA A 210 -21.39 -15.36 -16.29
N PRO A 211 -21.91 -16.33 -17.07
CA PRO A 211 -22.82 -17.36 -16.55
C PRO A 211 -22.07 -18.21 -15.51
N GLY A 212 -22.23 -17.87 -14.24
CA GLY A 212 -21.45 -18.43 -13.12
C GLY A 212 -20.98 -17.41 -12.08
N GLY A 213 -21.12 -16.11 -12.35
CA GLY A 213 -20.84 -15.02 -11.41
C GLY A 213 -19.88 -13.96 -11.96
N ASP A 214 -19.73 -12.85 -11.24
CA ASP A 214 -18.88 -11.74 -11.63
C ASP A 214 -17.38 -12.09 -11.56
N LEU A 215 -16.66 -11.78 -12.64
CA LEU A 215 -15.21 -11.96 -12.73
C LEU A 215 -14.47 -10.65 -12.43
N PHE A 216 -13.40 -10.74 -11.65
CA PHE A 216 -12.59 -9.60 -11.22
C PHE A 216 -11.12 -9.86 -11.58
N SER A 217 -10.34 -8.79 -11.76
CA SER A 217 -8.88 -8.87 -11.87
C SER A 217 -8.21 -7.89 -10.91
N VAL A 218 -6.96 -8.17 -10.51
CA VAL A 218 -6.19 -7.26 -9.64
C VAL A 218 -5.55 -6.12 -10.43
N MET A 219 -5.42 -6.26 -11.74
CA MET A 219 -4.97 -5.22 -12.67
C MET A 219 -5.55 -5.48 -14.07
N THR A 220 -6.19 -4.49 -14.69
CA THR A 220 -6.70 -4.61 -16.07
C THR A 220 -5.56 -4.69 -17.11
N CYS A 221 -5.91 -5.07 -18.35
CA CYS A 221 -4.99 -5.04 -19.49
C CYS A 221 -4.32 -3.66 -19.68
N PHE A 222 -5.08 -2.57 -19.52
CA PHE A 222 -4.56 -1.20 -19.56
C PHE A 222 -3.50 -0.96 -18.49
N GLU A 223 -3.79 -1.28 -17.22
CA GLU A 223 -2.88 -1.06 -16.12
C GLU A 223 -1.60 -1.91 -16.21
N LEU A 224 -1.73 -3.17 -16.64
CA LEU A 224 -0.60 -4.05 -16.91
C LEU A 224 0.25 -3.48 -18.04
N SER A 225 -0.36 -3.10 -19.17
CA SER A 225 0.37 -2.53 -20.32
C SER A 225 1.17 -1.31 -19.89
N ARG A 226 0.54 -0.40 -19.12
CA ARG A 226 1.18 0.80 -18.57
C ARG A 226 2.28 0.49 -17.57
N LYS A 227 2.13 -0.54 -16.74
CA LYS A 227 3.14 -0.96 -15.76
C LYS A 227 4.37 -1.61 -16.42
N PHE A 228 4.18 -2.31 -17.52
CA PHE A 228 5.27 -2.84 -18.35
C PHE A 228 5.92 -1.76 -19.22
N ASP A 229 5.14 -0.84 -19.79
CA ASP A 229 5.63 0.28 -20.59
C ASP A 229 6.45 1.29 -19.78
N ASN A 230 6.07 1.54 -18.52
CA ASN A 230 6.83 2.39 -17.59
C ASN A 230 8.06 1.69 -16.95
N MET A 231 8.39 0.45 -17.33
CA MET A 231 9.66 -0.14 -16.88
C MET A 231 10.83 0.63 -17.48
N GLN A 232 11.81 0.94 -16.65
CA GLN A 232 13.06 1.59 -17.05
C GLN A 232 14.23 0.92 -16.35
N GLU A 233 15.41 0.95 -16.96
CA GLU A 233 16.64 0.48 -16.32
C GLU A 233 17.10 1.50 -15.27
N THR A 234 16.97 1.12 -13.99
CA THR A 234 17.42 1.92 -12.85
C THR A 234 18.91 2.24 -12.94
N SER A 235 19.33 3.39 -12.38
CA SER A 235 20.74 3.77 -12.20
C SER A 235 21.60 2.63 -11.67
N ASP A 236 21.09 1.91 -10.67
CA ASP A 236 21.81 0.88 -9.94
C ASP A 236 22.09 -0.36 -10.80
N VAL A 237 21.17 -0.71 -11.71
CA VAL A 237 21.36 -1.81 -12.67
C VAL A 237 22.34 -1.42 -13.78
N LYS A 238 22.25 -0.19 -14.31
CA LYS A 238 23.25 0.35 -15.27
C LYS A 238 24.65 0.31 -14.67
N LEU A 239 24.76 0.81 -13.45
CA LEU A 239 25.99 0.88 -12.66
C LEU A 239 26.51 -0.52 -12.33
N MET A 240 25.64 -1.46 -11.93
CA MET A 240 26.02 -2.86 -11.72
C MET A 240 26.61 -3.47 -13.00
N LYS A 241 25.98 -3.33 -14.16
CA LYS A 241 26.50 -3.84 -15.43
C LYS A 241 27.87 -3.26 -15.79
N GLN A 242 28.05 -1.95 -15.60
CA GLN A 242 29.33 -1.28 -15.78
C GLN A 242 30.40 -1.83 -14.82
N VAL A 243 30.09 -1.96 -13.52
CA VAL A 243 30.98 -2.57 -12.52
C VAL A 243 31.39 -3.99 -12.93
N LEU A 244 30.43 -4.82 -13.36
CA LEU A 244 30.68 -6.20 -13.78
C LEU A 244 31.60 -6.28 -15.00
N ALA A 245 31.40 -5.41 -15.99
CA ALA A 245 32.23 -5.32 -17.19
C ALA A 245 33.69 -4.92 -16.87
N SER A 246 33.92 -4.03 -15.90
CA SER A 246 35.26 -3.61 -15.47
C SER A 246 35.97 -4.62 -14.55
N LEU A 247 35.32 -5.70 -14.08
CA LEU A 247 35.95 -6.61 -13.13
C LEU A 247 37.22 -7.33 -13.63
N PRO A 248 37.34 -7.79 -14.90
CA PRO A 248 38.57 -8.42 -15.39
C PRO A 248 39.80 -7.50 -15.31
N LEU A 249 39.62 -6.18 -15.46
CA LEU A 249 40.69 -5.20 -15.32
C LEU A 249 41.22 -5.10 -13.88
N TYR A 250 40.32 -5.16 -12.89
CA TYR A 250 40.71 -5.25 -11.49
C TYR A 250 41.45 -6.55 -11.16
N ASP A 251 41.21 -7.62 -11.90
CA ASP A 251 41.89 -8.90 -11.69
C ASP A 251 43.32 -8.87 -12.23
N GLN A 252 43.55 -8.16 -13.35
CA GLN A 252 44.89 -7.88 -13.87
C GLN A 252 45.70 -7.00 -12.91
N MET A 253 45.07 -5.99 -12.30
CA MET A 253 45.68 -5.18 -11.25
C MET A 253 46.09 -6.03 -10.03
N VAL A 254 45.23 -6.97 -9.60
CA VAL A 254 45.56 -7.89 -8.50
C VAL A 254 46.66 -8.89 -8.90
N ALA A 255 46.69 -9.35 -10.15
CA ALA A 255 47.78 -10.19 -10.65
C ALA A 255 49.12 -9.46 -10.59
N LEU A 256 49.20 -8.21 -11.06
CA LEU A 256 50.40 -7.38 -10.96
C LEU A 256 50.86 -7.14 -9.52
N LEU A 257 49.94 -6.97 -8.56
CA LEU A 257 50.27 -6.89 -7.14
C LEU A 257 50.83 -8.21 -6.60
N LEU A 258 50.30 -9.36 -7.03
CA LEU A 258 50.79 -10.68 -6.62
C LEU A 258 52.17 -11.01 -7.20
N GLU A 259 52.53 -10.51 -8.38
CA GLU A 259 53.91 -10.60 -8.91
C GLU A 259 54.96 -9.97 -7.96
N THR A 260 54.54 -9.04 -7.09
CA THR A 260 55.46 -8.38 -6.13
C THR A 260 55.65 -9.13 -4.82
N VAL A 261 54.93 -10.24 -4.62
CA VAL A 261 55.03 -11.08 -3.42
C VAL A 261 56.19 -12.05 -3.55
N VAL A 262 57.04 -12.12 -2.52
CA VAL A 262 58.08 -13.16 -2.42
C VAL A 262 57.59 -14.26 -1.47
N GLY A 263 57.46 -15.49 -2.00
CA GLY A 263 56.90 -16.64 -1.29
C GLY A 263 55.47 -16.96 -1.73
N GLU A 264 54.73 -17.71 -0.91
CA GLU A 264 53.35 -18.11 -1.22
C GLU A 264 52.38 -16.92 -1.29
N ALA A 265 51.35 -17.03 -2.13
CA ALA A 265 50.34 -15.99 -2.28
C ALA A 265 49.55 -15.75 -0.96
N PRO A 266 49.25 -14.49 -0.57
CA PRO A 266 48.57 -14.20 0.69
C PRO A 266 47.21 -14.88 0.82
N GLN A 267 46.99 -15.62 1.90
CA GLN A 267 45.76 -16.39 2.12
C GLN A 267 45.36 -16.39 3.61
N PHE A 268 44.06 -16.45 3.88
CA PHE A 268 43.59 -16.62 5.26
C PHE A 268 43.87 -18.03 5.79
N VAL A 269 44.32 -18.11 7.03
CA VAL A 269 44.48 -19.37 7.76
C VAL A 269 43.10 -19.91 8.16
N ARG A 270 42.93 -21.23 8.08
CA ARG A 270 41.67 -21.92 8.38
C ARG A 270 41.88 -23.11 9.31
N ASP A 271 40.86 -23.40 10.08
CA ASP A 271 40.71 -24.62 10.87
C ASP A 271 39.39 -25.33 10.50
N GLY A 272 39.02 -26.39 11.22
CA GLY A 272 37.76 -27.11 11.01
C GLY A 272 36.49 -26.31 11.32
N ASN A 273 36.60 -25.17 12.00
CA ASN A 273 35.49 -24.30 12.42
C ASN A 273 35.39 -23.00 11.59
N GLY A 274 36.39 -22.68 10.77
CA GLY A 274 36.34 -21.59 9.79
C GLY A 274 37.65 -20.83 9.63
N LEU A 275 37.57 -19.49 9.75
CA LEU A 275 38.72 -18.60 9.67
C LEU A 275 39.35 -18.47 11.05
N VAL A 276 40.64 -18.81 11.17
CA VAL A 276 41.44 -18.56 12.38
C VAL A 276 41.57 -17.05 12.57
N ARG A 277 41.41 -16.56 13.81
CA ARG A 277 41.41 -15.13 14.14
C ARG A 277 42.42 -14.79 15.23
N ASP A 278 42.92 -13.57 15.17
CA ASP A 278 43.77 -12.98 16.21
C ASP A 278 42.97 -12.51 17.45
N GLN A 279 43.69 -12.01 18.45
CA GLN A 279 43.14 -11.43 19.68
C GLN A 279 42.20 -10.22 19.45
N PHE A 280 42.25 -9.58 18.27
CA PHE A 280 41.37 -8.48 17.86
C PHE A 280 40.22 -8.94 16.94
N LYS A 281 40.00 -10.27 16.87
CA LYS A 281 39.02 -10.96 16.02
C LYS A 281 39.23 -10.76 14.52
N GLN A 282 40.41 -10.30 14.07
CA GLN A 282 40.75 -10.19 12.66
C GLN A 282 41.22 -11.54 12.11
N PRO A 283 40.88 -11.93 10.86
CA PRO A 283 41.36 -13.18 10.28
C PRO A 283 42.88 -13.20 10.11
N LEU A 284 43.53 -14.28 10.53
CA LEU A 284 44.98 -14.47 10.40
C LEU A 284 45.35 -14.74 8.93
N VAL A 285 46.47 -14.16 8.46
CA VAL A 285 46.92 -14.23 7.05
C VAL A 285 48.32 -14.85 6.96
N HIS A 286 48.46 -15.93 6.19
CA HIS A 286 49.75 -16.52 5.81
C HIS A 286 50.18 -16.10 4.40
N GLY A 287 51.38 -16.50 3.99
CA GLY A 287 52.00 -16.16 2.71
C GLY A 287 53.03 -15.03 2.81
N GLY A 288 53.63 -14.69 1.69
CA GLY A 288 54.66 -13.65 1.57
C GLY A 288 54.14 -12.22 1.78
N GLU A 289 55.05 -11.28 2.03
CA GLU A 289 54.74 -9.86 1.98
C GLU A 289 54.71 -9.36 0.51
N PRO A 290 53.79 -8.48 0.13
CA PRO A 290 53.79 -7.81 -1.16
C PRO A 290 54.84 -6.68 -1.21
N LEU A 291 55.05 -6.14 -2.41
CA LEU A 291 55.97 -5.03 -2.72
C LEU A 291 57.46 -5.35 -2.44
N GLN A 292 57.82 -6.63 -2.38
CA GLN A 292 59.19 -7.09 -2.10
C GLN A 292 60.02 -7.31 -3.36
N LYS A 293 59.37 -7.70 -4.47
CA LYS A 293 60.02 -7.92 -5.78
C LYS A 293 59.39 -6.99 -6.82
N VAL A 294 60.21 -6.29 -7.61
CA VAL A 294 59.74 -5.47 -8.73
C VAL A 294 60.73 -5.61 -9.88
N ASP A 295 60.35 -6.36 -10.92
CA ASP A 295 61.19 -6.62 -12.08
C ASP A 295 61.23 -5.43 -13.06
N ALA A 296 62.27 -5.37 -13.89
CA ALA A 296 62.40 -4.36 -14.94
C ALA A 296 61.16 -4.34 -15.85
N GLY A 297 60.55 -3.16 -16.06
CA GLY A 297 59.31 -2.99 -16.82
C GLY A 297 58.01 -3.30 -16.06
N TRP A 298 58.04 -3.68 -14.78
CA TRP A 298 56.81 -3.82 -13.97
C TRP A 298 56.05 -2.50 -13.86
N PHE A 299 56.75 -1.39 -13.60
CA PHE A 299 56.12 -0.06 -13.48
C PHE A 299 55.43 0.39 -14.77
N ASP A 300 55.95 0.05 -15.95
CA ASP A 300 55.34 0.41 -17.23
C ASP A 300 54.05 -0.37 -17.49
N ARG A 301 54.05 -1.68 -17.17
CA ARG A 301 52.84 -2.51 -17.16
C ARG A 301 51.81 -1.99 -16.15
N ALA A 302 52.27 -1.62 -14.95
CA ALA A 302 51.41 -1.13 -13.88
C ALA A 302 50.81 0.25 -14.19
N ALA A 303 51.58 1.17 -14.78
CA ALA A 303 51.09 2.47 -15.24
C ALA A 303 50.02 2.33 -16.34
N LYS A 304 50.18 1.38 -17.27
CA LYS A 304 49.17 1.06 -18.30
C LYS A 304 47.85 0.58 -17.67
N ILE A 305 47.91 -0.37 -16.73
CA ILE A 305 46.72 -0.85 -16.00
C ILE A 305 46.10 0.26 -15.13
N LEU A 306 46.92 1.07 -14.46
CA LEU A 306 46.44 2.20 -13.66
C LEU A 306 45.68 3.23 -14.51
N SER A 307 46.17 3.54 -15.71
CA SER A 307 45.49 4.45 -16.65
C SER A 307 44.10 3.93 -17.05
N LEU A 308 43.99 2.65 -17.41
CA LEU A 308 42.71 2.00 -17.71
C LEU A 308 41.77 2.01 -16.49
N CYS A 309 42.27 1.67 -15.30
CA CYS A 309 41.48 1.68 -14.07
C CYS A 309 41.00 3.11 -13.71
N LYS A 310 41.81 4.14 -13.98
CA LYS A 310 41.43 5.55 -13.80
C LYS A 310 40.35 5.99 -14.78
N ALA A 311 40.37 5.53 -16.03
CA ALA A 311 39.31 5.82 -17.00
C ALA A 311 37.94 5.22 -16.61
N ASP A 312 37.95 4.08 -15.92
CA ASP A 312 36.75 3.46 -15.35
C ASP A 312 36.34 4.02 -13.98
N LEU A 313 37.23 4.69 -13.24
CA LEU A 313 36.98 5.16 -11.88
C LEU A 313 35.80 6.15 -11.75
N PRO A 314 35.57 7.14 -12.65
CA PRO A 314 34.38 8.01 -12.60
C PRO A 314 33.07 7.23 -12.68
N LYS A 315 33.06 6.09 -13.40
CA LYS A 315 31.89 5.21 -13.53
C LYS A 315 31.55 4.49 -12.21
N LEU A 316 32.48 4.45 -11.25
CA LEU A 316 32.36 3.67 -10.00
C LEU A 316 32.16 4.53 -8.75
N LYS A 317 32.52 5.82 -8.79
CA LYS A 317 32.36 6.77 -7.66
C LYS A 317 30.90 7.04 -7.27
N SER A 318 29.93 6.73 -8.14
CA SER A 318 28.49 6.86 -7.87
C SER A 318 27.91 5.72 -7.02
N CYS A 319 28.65 4.62 -6.82
CA CYS A 319 28.23 3.51 -5.98
C CYS A 319 28.77 3.67 -4.54
N LYS A 320 28.21 2.90 -3.59
CA LYS A 320 28.84 2.63 -2.27
C LYS A 320 30.12 1.76 -2.38
N TYR A 321 30.84 1.85 -3.50
CA TYR A 321 31.99 1.03 -3.89
C TYR A 321 33.28 1.41 -3.15
N GLU A 322 33.35 2.62 -2.60
CA GLU A 322 34.48 3.13 -1.81
C GLU A 322 34.86 2.22 -0.63
N LYS A 323 33.87 1.52 -0.05
CA LYS A 323 34.09 0.57 1.05
C LYS A 323 34.53 -0.83 0.58
N SER A 324 34.61 -1.09 -0.72
CA SER A 324 34.93 -2.40 -1.29
C SER A 324 36.42 -2.75 -1.21
N ILE A 325 36.73 -4.04 -1.12
CA ILE A 325 38.12 -4.56 -1.13
C ILE A 325 38.84 -4.15 -2.42
N LYS A 326 38.14 -4.17 -3.57
CA LYS A 326 38.70 -3.81 -4.88
C LYS A 326 39.08 -2.33 -4.97
N HIS A 327 38.25 -1.44 -4.42
CA HIS A 327 38.57 -0.01 -4.34
C HIS A 327 39.77 0.26 -3.43
N LYS A 328 39.84 -0.38 -2.26
CA LYS A 328 41.00 -0.27 -1.35
C LYS A 328 42.30 -0.75 -2.01
N LEU A 329 42.25 -1.88 -2.72
CA LEU A 329 43.39 -2.38 -3.51
C LEU A 329 43.79 -1.42 -4.64
N PHE A 330 42.81 -0.80 -5.32
CA PHE A 330 43.08 0.23 -6.33
C PHE A 330 43.80 1.45 -5.75
N LEU A 331 43.38 1.96 -4.59
CA LEU A 331 44.07 3.07 -3.93
C LEU A 331 45.51 2.70 -3.55
N CYS A 332 45.73 1.46 -3.06
CA CYS A 332 47.08 0.97 -2.73
C CYS A 332 47.96 0.82 -3.98
N PHE A 333 47.39 0.31 -5.07
CA PHE A 333 48.09 0.16 -6.35
C PHE A 333 48.44 1.52 -6.97
N GLN A 334 47.51 2.48 -6.92
CA GLN A 334 47.73 3.84 -7.40
C GLN A 334 48.90 4.51 -6.65
N ASP A 335 48.86 4.56 -5.32
CA ASP A 335 49.89 5.22 -4.50
C ASP A 335 51.29 4.61 -4.73
N PHE A 336 51.37 3.27 -4.83
CA PHE A 336 52.64 2.58 -5.08
C PHE A 336 53.21 2.85 -6.49
N VAL A 337 52.35 2.87 -7.52
CA VAL A 337 52.77 3.13 -8.91
C VAL A 337 53.16 4.60 -9.12
N GLU A 338 52.44 5.53 -8.51
CA GLU A 338 52.69 6.98 -8.65
C GLU A 338 53.93 7.44 -7.88
N ASN A 339 54.10 6.99 -6.63
CA ASN A 339 55.21 7.42 -5.78
C ASN A 339 56.46 6.53 -5.89
N ARG A 340 56.36 5.37 -6.58
CA ARG A 340 57.42 4.34 -6.73
C ARG A 340 58.02 3.83 -5.41
N LYS A 341 57.33 4.08 -4.28
CA LYS A 341 57.75 3.75 -2.92
C LYS A 341 56.54 3.41 -2.06
N ALA A 342 56.72 2.51 -1.08
CA ALA A 342 55.68 2.09 -0.15
C ALA A 342 55.65 2.90 1.17
N GLU A 343 56.07 4.17 1.15
CA GLU A 343 56.23 4.99 2.38
C GLU A 343 54.91 5.28 3.12
N ARG A 344 53.78 5.33 2.38
CA ARG A 344 52.46 5.67 2.95
C ARG A 344 51.57 4.46 3.27
N ILE A 345 51.93 3.26 2.79
CA ILE A 345 51.04 2.08 2.82
C ILE A 345 51.79 0.86 3.32
N LYS A 346 51.35 0.31 4.46
CA LYS A 346 51.96 -0.88 5.08
C LYS A 346 51.74 -2.13 4.21
N PRO A 347 52.79 -2.87 3.81
CA PRO A 347 52.66 -4.11 3.02
C PRO A 347 51.71 -5.14 3.65
N SER A 348 51.71 -5.27 4.98
CA SER A 348 50.81 -6.17 5.73
C SER A 348 49.32 -5.85 5.56
N TRP A 349 48.97 -4.60 5.26
CA TRP A 349 47.59 -4.22 4.94
C TRP A 349 47.20 -4.65 3.52
N ILE A 350 48.10 -4.47 2.54
CA ILE A 350 47.93 -4.96 1.17
C ILE A 350 47.82 -6.49 1.18
N LYS A 351 48.68 -7.18 1.94
CA LYS A 351 48.64 -8.64 2.17
C LYS A 351 47.26 -9.11 2.64
N SER A 352 46.70 -8.41 3.63
CA SER A 352 45.36 -8.68 4.16
C SER A 352 44.24 -8.45 3.13
N LEU A 353 44.36 -7.41 2.30
CA LEU A 353 43.41 -7.12 1.22
C LEU A 353 43.50 -8.13 0.07
N LEU A 354 44.71 -8.60 -0.27
CA LEU A 354 44.95 -9.66 -1.25
C LEU A 354 44.35 -10.99 -0.78
N ALA A 355 44.59 -11.39 0.47
CA ALA A 355 43.99 -12.57 1.07
C ALA A 355 42.45 -12.51 1.07
N ALA A 356 41.87 -11.34 1.40
CA ALA A 356 40.43 -11.11 1.35
C ALA A 356 39.86 -11.18 -0.08
N TYR A 357 40.61 -10.67 -1.07
CA TYR A 357 40.26 -10.80 -2.48
C TYR A 357 40.30 -12.27 -2.94
N ILE A 358 41.37 -13.01 -2.64
CA ILE A 358 41.58 -14.40 -3.04
C ILE A 358 40.54 -15.33 -2.41
N TYR A 359 40.25 -15.14 -1.12
CA TYR A 359 39.18 -15.87 -0.42
C TYR A 359 37.83 -15.73 -1.16
N LYS A 360 37.47 -14.49 -1.52
CA LYS A 360 36.18 -14.17 -2.15
C LYS A 360 36.09 -14.56 -3.62
N ASN A 361 37.14 -14.34 -4.42
CA ASN A 361 37.08 -14.46 -5.88
C ASN A 361 37.88 -15.66 -6.45
N GLY A 362 38.85 -16.20 -5.72
CA GLY A 362 39.90 -17.07 -6.25
C GLY A 362 41.18 -16.31 -6.63
N LEU A 363 42.28 -17.04 -6.85
CA LEU A 363 43.53 -16.49 -7.38
C LEU A 363 43.34 -16.04 -8.84
N PRO A 364 44.03 -14.98 -9.30
CA PRO A 364 44.15 -14.69 -10.73
C PRO A 364 44.60 -15.92 -11.53
N GLY A 365 43.97 -16.16 -12.68
CA GLY A 365 44.21 -17.35 -13.51
C GLY A 365 43.56 -18.65 -13.03
N SER A 366 43.11 -18.76 -11.76
CA SER A 366 42.46 -19.97 -11.24
C SER A 366 41.09 -20.24 -11.84
N GLU A 367 40.70 -21.51 -11.87
CA GLU A 367 39.41 -21.92 -12.44
C GLU A 367 38.21 -21.34 -11.69
N LYS A 368 38.32 -21.19 -10.36
CA LYS A 368 37.33 -20.49 -9.54
C LYS A 368 37.09 -19.06 -10.02
N LEU A 369 38.14 -18.31 -10.37
CA LEU A 369 38.01 -16.94 -10.85
C LEU A 369 37.47 -16.90 -12.29
N LYS A 370 37.96 -17.78 -13.18
CA LYS A 370 37.48 -17.90 -14.56
C LYS A 370 35.98 -18.18 -14.60
N SER A 371 35.52 -19.21 -13.87
CA SER A 371 34.11 -19.56 -13.73
C SER A 371 33.27 -18.41 -13.14
N LEU A 372 33.77 -17.72 -12.11
CA LEU A 372 33.10 -16.54 -11.53
C LEU A 372 32.96 -15.38 -12.53
N ARG A 373 34.00 -15.10 -13.33
CA ARG A 373 33.97 -14.04 -14.34
C ARG A 373 33.11 -14.41 -15.54
N ALA A 374 33.13 -15.65 -15.99
CA ALA A 374 32.22 -16.14 -17.02
C ALA A 374 30.75 -15.96 -16.60
N MET A 375 30.39 -16.30 -15.36
CA MET A 375 29.05 -16.03 -14.81
C MET A 375 28.71 -14.53 -14.77
N GLN A 376 29.63 -13.69 -14.30
CA GLN A 376 29.41 -12.24 -14.19
C GLN A 376 29.33 -11.52 -15.53
N GLN A 377 30.10 -11.98 -16.52
CA GLN A 377 30.02 -11.48 -17.89
C GLN A 377 28.69 -11.87 -18.54
N ARG A 378 28.23 -13.12 -18.36
CA ARG A 378 26.87 -13.53 -18.76
C ARG A 378 25.80 -12.63 -18.13
N GLN A 379 25.92 -12.31 -16.83
CA GLN A 379 24.99 -11.39 -16.14
C GLN A 379 25.05 -9.96 -16.69
N ALA A 380 26.24 -9.44 -17.02
CA ALA A 380 26.39 -8.10 -17.60
C ALA A 380 25.76 -8.00 -19.01
N SER A 381 25.94 -9.04 -19.83
CA SER A 381 25.39 -9.17 -21.18
C SER A 381 23.90 -9.55 -21.26
N GLN A 382 23.20 -9.69 -20.13
CA GLN A 382 21.75 -9.94 -20.17
C GLN A 382 20.97 -8.71 -20.65
N ARG A 383 20.13 -8.93 -21.67
CA ARG A 383 19.13 -7.96 -22.16
C ARG A 383 18.29 -7.46 -20.96
N PRO A 384 18.22 -6.14 -20.70
CA PRO A 384 17.57 -5.62 -19.50
C PRO A 384 16.05 -5.83 -19.51
N HIS A 385 15.50 -6.14 -18.35
CA HIS A 385 14.08 -6.50 -18.17
C HIS A 385 13.05 -5.50 -18.73
N PHE A 386 13.37 -4.21 -18.87
CA PHE A 386 12.42 -3.24 -19.43
C PHE A 386 12.15 -3.46 -20.93
N GLN A 387 13.10 -4.04 -21.67
CA GLN A 387 12.96 -4.35 -23.10
C GLN A 387 11.83 -5.35 -23.35
N TYR A 388 11.88 -6.49 -22.65
CA TYR A 388 10.77 -7.47 -22.61
C TYR A 388 9.44 -6.84 -22.16
N GLY A 389 9.50 -5.86 -21.24
CA GLY A 389 8.34 -5.07 -20.82
C GLY A 389 7.66 -4.32 -21.98
N LYS A 390 8.43 -3.73 -22.90
CA LYS A 390 7.85 -3.05 -24.08
C LYS A 390 7.08 -4.01 -24.99
N ILE A 391 7.59 -5.23 -25.20
CA ILE A 391 6.88 -6.27 -25.98
C ILE A 391 5.58 -6.65 -25.30
N VAL A 392 5.62 -7.02 -24.01
CA VAL A 392 4.40 -7.41 -23.25
C VAL A 392 3.38 -6.26 -23.22
N ALA A 393 3.82 -5.00 -23.09
CA ALA A 393 2.94 -3.85 -23.17
C ALA A 393 2.29 -3.68 -24.55
N ALA A 394 3.04 -3.88 -25.65
CA ALA A 394 2.52 -3.82 -27.01
C ALA A 394 1.52 -4.96 -27.30
N ARG A 395 1.81 -6.19 -26.83
CA ARG A 395 0.89 -7.33 -26.93
C ARG A 395 -0.39 -7.09 -26.12
N LEU A 396 -0.30 -6.55 -24.90
CA LEU A 396 -1.45 -6.23 -24.04
C LEU A 396 -2.40 -5.17 -24.63
N ARG A 397 -1.90 -4.21 -25.42
CA ARG A 397 -2.72 -3.19 -26.10
C ARG A 397 -3.66 -3.75 -27.19
N LYS A 398 -3.55 -5.05 -27.53
CA LYS A 398 -4.45 -5.74 -28.46
C LYS A 398 -5.71 -6.29 -27.79
N PHE A 399 -5.75 -6.31 -26.45
CA PHE A 399 -6.91 -6.71 -25.66
C PHE A 399 -7.74 -5.48 -25.28
N ASP A 400 -9.00 -5.69 -24.93
CA ASP A 400 -9.83 -4.64 -24.34
C ASP A 400 -9.15 -4.04 -23.09
N PRO A 401 -9.04 -2.71 -22.95
CA PRO A 401 -8.25 -2.09 -21.89
C PRO A 401 -8.76 -2.35 -20.47
N GLU A 402 -10.07 -2.51 -20.27
CA GLU A 402 -10.65 -2.75 -18.94
C GLU A 402 -10.80 -4.24 -18.62
N SER A 403 -10.70 -5.10 -19.63
CA SER A 403 -10.69 -6.55 -19.46
C SER A 403 -9.52 -7.06 -18.61
N GLY A 404 -9.74 -8.23 -18.03
CA GLY A 404 -8.71 -9.11 -17.48
C GLY A 404 -8.30 -10.18 -18.49
N LEU A 405 -7.37 -11.03 -18.07
CA LEU A 405 -6.74 -12.09 -18.85
C LEU A 405 -7.28 -13.46 -18.42
N SER A 406 -7.49 -14.37 -19.36
CA SER A 406 -7.58 -15.80 -19.06
C SER A 406 -6.17 -16.39 -18.84
N ALA A 407 -6.09 -17.68 -18.47
CA ALA A 407 -4.80 -18.36 -18.37
C ALA A 407 -4.10 -18.47 -19.73
N GLU A 408 -4.88 -18.80 -20.76
CA GLU A 408 -4.45 -18.93 -22.16
C GLU A 408 -3.96 -17.59 -22.72
N ASN A 409 -4.60 -16.48 -22.35
CA ASN A 409 -4.12 -15.13 -22.71
C ASN A 409 -2.74 -14.84 -22.10
N ILE A 410 -2.45 -15.30 -20.88
CA ILE A 410 -1.13 -15.14 -20.26
C ILE A 410 -0.07 -15.98 -20.98
N GLU A 411 -0.41 -17.21 -21.38
CA GLU A 411 0.48 -18.07 -22.16
C GLU A 411 0.75 -17.46 -23.55
N ALA A 412 -0.27 -16.98 -24.24
CA ALA A 412 -0.13 -16.28 -25.52
C ALA A 412 0.72 -15.00 -25.41
N LEU A 413 0.56 -14.21 -24.34
CA LEU A 413 1.40 -13.04 -24.06
C LEU A 413 2.88 -13.39 -23.83
N LEU A 414 3.17 -14.59 -23.34
CA LEU A 414 4.51 -15.11 -23.04
C LEU A 414 5.07 -16.08 -24.09
N SER A 415 4.36 -16.26 -25.21
CA SER A 415 4.86 -16.98 -26.39
C SER A 415 6.18 -16.40 -26.91
N ASP A 416 6.94 -17.19 -27.66
CA ASP A 416 8.25 -16.82 -28.20
C ASP A 416 8.27 -15.41 -28.83
N ILE A 417 9.38 -14.69 -28.67
CA ILE A 417 9.56 -13.36 -29.24
C ILE A 417 9.80 -13.49 -30.75
N THR A 418 9.00 -12.77 -31.54
CA THR A 418 9.12 -12.79 -33.01
C THR A 418 10.30 -11.95 -33.50
N ASP A 419 10.79 -12.24 -34.70
CA ASP A 419 11.88 -11.47 -35.34
C ASP A 419 11.53 -9.98 -35.51
N ASP A 420 10.26 -9.64 -35.66
CA ASP A 420 9.81 -8.25 -35.78
C ASP A 420 9.82 -7.52 -34.44
N GLU A 421 9.32 -8.16 -33.38
CA GLU A 421 9.45 -7.66 -32.01
C GLU A 421 10.93 -7.53 -31.59
N LEU A 422 11.80 -8.40 -32.09
CA LEU A 422 13.25 -8.33 -31.87
C LEU A 422 13.90 -7.10 -32.53
N LYS A 423 13.46 -6.69 -33.74
CA LYS A 423 13.89 -5.41 -34.35
C LYS A 423 13.47 -4.20 -33.53
N HIS A 424 12.34 -4.28 -32.84
CA HIS A 424 11.85 -3.23 -31.93
C HIS A 424 12.54 -3.24 -30.56
N LEU A 425 13.33 -4.27 -30.24
CA LEU A 425 14.24 -4.22 -29.09
C LEU A 425 15.50 -3.41 -29.43
N LEU A 426 15.87 -2.48 -28.53
CA LEU A 426 17.12 -1.73 -28.67
C LEU A 426 18.31 -2.70 -28.79
N PRO A 427 19.20 -2.54 -29.79
CA PRO A 427 20.33 -3.43 -29.97
C PRO A 427 21.19 -3.44 -28.72
N SER A 428 21.50 -4.64 -28.23
CA SER A 428 22.29 -4.87 -27.02
C SER A 428 22.99 -6.22 -27.16
N PRO A 429 24.29 -6.32 -26.83
CA PRO A 429 25.04 -7.56 -26.96
C PRO A 429 24.56 -8.58 -25.92
N GLY A 430 23.74 -9.52 -26.37
CA GLY A 430 23.30 -10.72 -25.66
C GLY A 430 23.18 -11.87 -26.66
N PRO A 431 23.29 -13.14 -26.21
CA PRO A 431 23.20 -14.29 -27.11
C PRO A 431 21.86 -14.34 -27.84
N ASP A 432 21.87 -14.81 -29.08
CA ASP A 432 20.68 -14.86 -29.96
C ASP A 432 19.91 -16.18 -29.86
N ASP A 433 20.19 -16.98 -28.84
CA ASP A 433 19.40 -18.16 -28.50
C ASP A 433 17.96 -17.76 -28.10
N LYS A 434 16.99 -18.59 -28.51
CA LYS A 434 15.53 -18.43 -28.33
C LYS A 434 15.15 -17.64 -27.08
N LEU A 435 14.64 -16.43 -27.27
CA LEU A 435 14.34 -15.48 -26.21
C LEU A 435 13.05 -15.82 -25.45
N ALA A 436 13.16 -16.71 -24.47
CA ALA A 436 12.10 -16.95 -23.49
C ALA A 436 11.95 -15.78 -22.50
N PHE A 437 10.71 -15.47 -22.10
CA PHE A 437 10.45 -14.47 -21.07
C PHE A 437 10.94 -14.94 -19.68
N PRO A 438 11.63 -14.09 -18.89
CA PRO A 438 11.97 -14.42 -17.50
C PRO A 438 10.72 -14.71 -16.66
N GLY A 439 10.71 -15.82 -15.90
CA GLY A 439 9.50 -16.31 -15.21
C GLY A 439 8.80 -15.34 -14.24
N TYR A 440 9.47 -14.26 -13.81
CA TYR A 440 8.81 -13.19 -13.05
C TYR A 440 7.76 -12.42 -13.87
N PHE A 441 7.82 -12.43 -15.21
CA PHE A 441 6.81 -11.84 -16.08
C PHE A 441 5.46 -12.53 -15.92
N ALA A 442 5.44 -13.87 -15.89
CA ALA A 442 4.24 -14.64 -15.57
C ALA A 442 3.66 -14.24 -14.20
N ALA A 443 4.51 -14.13 -13.17
CA ALA A 443 4.07 -13.67 -11.84
C ALA A 443 3.48 -12.25 -11.83
N LYS A 444 3.92 -11.36 -12.73
CA LYS A 444 3.32 -10.01 -12.89
C LYS A 444 2.02 -10.05 -13.69
N LEU A 445 1.96 -10.84 -14.77
CA LEU A 445 0.76 -11.01 -15.61
C LEU A 445 -0.37 -11.71 -14.87
N ARG A 446 -0.08 -12.63 -13.94
CA ARG A 446 -1.10 -13.28 -13.09
C ARG A 446 -1.97 -12.32 -12.29
N LYS A 447 -1.55 -11.07 -12.05
CA LYS A 447 -2.43 -10.05 -11.46
C LYS A 447 -3.59 -9.64 -12.38
N GLY A 448 -3.49 -9.89 -13.68
CA GLY A 448 -4.59 -9.70 -14.62
C GLY A 448 -5.56 -10.86 -14.75
N LEU A 449 -5.34 -12.00 -14.08
CA LEU A 449 -6.26 -13.13 -14.16
C LEU A 449 -7.69 -12.71 -13.78
N ALA A 450 -8.64 -12.95 -14.68
CA ALA A 450 -10.06 -12.73 -14.46
C ALA A 450 -10.65 -13.94 -13.72
N MET A 451 -11.03 -13.77 -12.45
CA MET A 451 -11.54 -14.84 -11.59
C MET A 451 -12.59 -14.29 -10.62
N PRO A 452 -13.48 -15.13 -10.05
CA PRO A 452 -14.28 -14.73 -8.89
C PRO A 452 -13.38 -14.29 -7.73
N ILE A 453 -13.85 -13.36 -6.89
CA ILE A 453 -13.05 -12.80 -5.78
C ILE A 453 -12.50 -13.87 -4.82
N ALA A 454 -13.27 -14.93 -4.54
CA ALA A 454 -12.79 -16.07 -3.75
C ALA A 454 -11.57 -16.75 -4.40
N GLY A 455 -11.58 -16.94 -5.72
CA GLY A 455 -10.45 -17.48 -6.48
C GLY A 455 -9.21 -16.57 -6.47
N LEU A 456 -9.40 -15.24 -6.51
CA LEU A 456 -8.29 -14.28 -6.36
C LEU A 456 -7.63 -14.33 -4.97
N LEU A 457 -8.42 -14.61 -3.93
CA LEU A 457 -7.95 -14.79 -2.55
C LEU A 457 -7.23 -16.13 -2.37
N GLU A 458 -7.79 -17.22 -2.90
CA GLU A 458 -7.18 -18.57 -2.87
C GLU A 458 -5.86 -18.62 -3.64
N ALA A 459 -5.81 -18.00 -4.82
CA ALA A 459 -4.59 -17.82 -5.60
C ALA A 459 -3.60 -16.82 -4.98
N ARG A 460 -3.94 -16.18 -3.84
CA ARG A 460 -3.15 -15.16 -3.12
C ARG A 460 -2.72 -13.98 -3.99
N LEU A 461 -3.55 -13.61 -4.97
CA LEU A 461 -3.31 -12.47 -5.87
C LEU A 461 -3.70 -11.14 -5.19
N ILE A 462 -4.71 -11.20 -4.33
CA ILE A 462 -5.04 -10.18 -3.32
C ILE A 462 -4.21 -10.51 -2.07
N SER A 463 -3.26 -9.63 -1.74
CA SER A 463 -2.19 -9.88 -0.76
C SER A 463 -2.47 -9.36 0.64
N SER A 464 -3.55 -8.59 0.83
CA SER A 464 -3.92 -8.00 2.12
C SER A 464 -5.41 -7.63 2.18
N SER A 465 -5.95 -7.49 3.39
CA SER A 465 -7.30 -6.97 3.64
C SER A 465 -7.50 -5.54 3.11
N GLU A 466 -6.44 -4.72 3.01
CA GLU A 466 -6.51 -3.37 2.40
C GLU A 466 -6.56 -3.41 0.86
N GLU A 467 -6.00 -4.44 0.23
CA GLU A 467 -6.15 -4.71 -1.21
C GLU A 467 -7.56 -5.29 -1.47
N PHE A 468 -8.06 -6.20 -0.63
CA PHE A 468 -9.43 -6.72 -0.69
C PHE A 468 -10.49 -5.62 -0.57
N GLY A 469 -10.32 -4.67 0.35
CA GLY A 469 -11.20 -3.51 0.52
C GLY A 469 -11.26 -2.54 -0.67
N ARG A 470 -10.60 -2.83 -1.80
CA ARG A 470 -10.76 -2.12 -3.08
C ARG A 470 -11.80 -2.75 -4.00
N PHE A 471 -12.15 -4.01 -3.78
CA PHE A 471 -13.14 -4.77 -4.55
C PHE A 471 -14.53 -4.70 -3.91
N LEU A 472 -14.59 -4.55 -2.58
CA LEU A 472 -15.84 -4.41 -1.82
C LEU A 472 -16.79 -3.28 -2.32
N PRO A 473 -16.31 -2.11 -2.79
CA PRO A 473 -17.17 -1.10 -3.38
C PRO A 473 -18.04 -1.63 -4.53
N GLU A 474 -17.49 -2.45 -5.41
CA GLU A 474 -18.21 -2.97 -6.58
C GLU A 474 -19.29 -3.97 -6.15
N LEU A 475 -18.93 -4.93 -5.27
CA LEU A 475 -19.88 -5.88 -4.68
C LEU A 475 -21.00 -5.17 -3.89
N THR A 476 -20.64 -4.11 -3.16
CA THR A 476 -21.61 -3.30 -2.40
C THR A 476 -22.54 -2.56 -3.35
N GLY A 477 -22.01 -1.93 -4.40
CA GLY A 477 -22.80 -1.25 -5.42
C GLY A 477 -23.78 -2.20 -6.11
N LEU A 478 -23.32 -3.37 -6.56
CA LEU A 478 -24.16 -4.42 -7.16
C LEU A 478 -25.27 -4.89 -6.21
N THR A 479 -24.98 -5.01 -4.91
CA THR A 479 -25.98 -5.35 -3.88
C THR A 479 -27.02 -4.25 -3.70
N LEU A 480 -26.60 -2.97 -3.71
CA LEU A 480 -27.49 -1.82 -3.55
C LEU A 480 -28.44 -1.62 -4.74
N VAL A 481 -28.00 -1.95 -5.96
CA VAL A 481 -28.82 -1.78 -7.18
C VAL A 481 -29.63 -3.02 -7.56
N ARG A 482 -29.50 -4.13 -6.81
CA ARG A 482 -30.05 -5.45 -7.16
C ARG A 482 -31.57 -5.47 -7.44
N ASN A 483 -32.33 -4.60 -6.76
CA ASN A 483 -33.79 -4.53 -6.90
C ASN A 483 -34.25 -3.36 -7.80
N LEU A 484 -33.33 -2.62 -8.42
CA LEU A 484 -33.70 -1.52 -9.33
C LEU A 484 -34.08 -2.09 -10.70
N SER A 485 -35.38 -2.03 -11.04
CA SER A 485 -35.89 -2.53 -12.32
C SER A 485 -35.43 -1.68 -13.53
N ASP A 486 -35.09 -0.41 -13.33
CA ASP A 486 -34.52 0.44 -14.38
C ASP A 486 -33.01 0.21 -14.48
N GLU A 487 -32.59 -0.58 -15.47
CA GLU A 487 -31.19 -0.92 -15.69
C GLU A 487 -30.29 0.30 -15.97
N ARG A 488 -30.84 1.40 -16.49
CA ARG A 488 -30.08 2.64 -16.76
C ARG A 488 -29.76 3.34 -15.44
N LEU A 489 -30.74 3.39 -14.53
CA LEU A 489 -30.53 3.88 -13.17
C LEU A 489 -29.58 2.98 -12.38
N ALA A 490 -29.73 1.65 -12.46
CA ALA A 490 -28.86 0.71 -11.78
C ALA A 490 -27.38 0.89 -12.19
N ASN A 491 -27.12 1.01 -13.51
CA ASN A 491 -25.77 1.26 -14.02
C ASN A 491 -25.23 2.64 -13.60
N LEU A 492 -26.08 3.68 -13.62
CA LEU A 492 -25.69 5.03 -13.22
C LEU A 492 -25.33 5.10 -11.74
N TYR A 493 -26.13 4.48 -10.88
CA TYR A 493 -25.92 4.44 -9.44
C TYR A 493 -24.66 3.64 -9.08
N LEU A 494 -24.41 2.50 -9.73
CA LEU A 494 -23.19 1.72 -9.58
C LEU A 494 -21.96 2.55 -9.98
N ALA A 495 -21.98 3.20 -11.15
CA ALA A 495 -20.88 4.05 -11.62
C ALA A 495 -20.62 5.23 -10.67
N LEU A 496 -21.67 5.87 -10.16
CA LEU A 496 -21.58 6.93 -9.16
C LEU A 496 -20.97 6.44 -7.84
N TYR A 497 -21.39 5.27 -7.37
CA TYR A 497 -20.91 4.65 -6.14
C TYR A 497 -19.42 4.31 -6.24
N SER A 498 -19.02 3.61 -7.32
CA SER A 498 -17.63 3.22 -7.54
C SER A 498 -16.72 4.44 -7.75
N ALA A 499 -17.18 5.49 -8.44
CA ALA A 499 -16.45 6.77 -8.53
C ALA A 499 -16.30 7.47 -7.17
N PHE A 500 -17.36 7.50 -6.35
CA PHE A 500 -17.31 8.06 -5.00
C PHE A 500 -16.34 7.31 -4.07
N ARG A 501 -16.26 5.98 -4.17
CA ARG A 501 -15.38 5.14 -3.33
C ARG A 501 -13.90 5.17 -3.73
N GLN A 502 -13.59 5.57 -4.96
CA GLN A 502 -12.22 5.82 -5.41
C GLN A 502 -11.63 7.12 -4.86
N ARG A 503 -12.47 8.02 -4.32
CA ARG A 503 -12.03 9.30 -3.73
C ARG A 503 -11.13 9.09 -2.51
N ARG A 504 -10.18 10.00 -2.34
CA ARG A 504 -9.28 10.00 -1.19
C ARG A 504 -9.89 10.77 -0.03
N SER A 505 -9.91 10.15 1.15
CA SER A 505 -10.39 10.76 2.39
C SER A 505 -9.54 11.95 2.80
N LEU A 506 -10.18 13.03 3.27
CA LEU A 506 -9.53 14.20 3.82
C LEU A 506 -8.93 13.94 5.21
N LEU A 507 -7.95 14.73 5.61
CA LEU A 507 -7.50 14.79 6.99
C LEU A 507 -8.51 15.61 7.80
N LEU A 508 -9.25 14.92 8.67
CA LEU A 508 -10.27 15.52 9.52
C LEU A 508 -9.81 15.58 10.97
N LEU A 509 -10.18 16.67 11.63
CA LEU A 509 -9.92 16.96 13.04
C LEU A 509 -11.23 17.37 13.71
N ASN A 510 -11.20 17.61 15.02
CA ASN A 510 -12.36 18.04 15.82
C ASN A 510 -13.56 17.10 15.70
N TYR A 511 -13.27 15.82 15.51
CA TYR A 511 -14.24 14.74 15.28
C TYR A 511 -15.14 14.93 14.04
N GLU A 512 -14.75 15.78 13.08
CA GLU A 512 -15.48 15.97 11.82
C GLU A 512 -15.54 14.67 10.98
N SER A 513 -16.63 14.51 10.23
CA SER A 513 -16.90 13.34 9.38
C SER A 513 -16.68 13.62 7.89
N GLN A 514 -16.26 12.59 7.15
CA GLN A 514 -16.20 12.65 5.69
C GLN A 514 -17.63 12.79 5.13
N VAL A 515 -17.76 13.43 3.96
CA VAL A 515 -19.02 13.45 3.20
C VAL A 515 -19.44 12.04 2.82
N ARG A 516 -20.68 11.66 3.11
CA ARG A 516 -21.28 10.38 2.75
C ARG A 516 -21.84 10.40 1.33
N PHE A 517 -22.06 9.23 0.73
CA PHE A 517 -22.54 9.11 -0.65
C PHE A 517 -23.90 9.78 -0.88
N ALA A 518 -24.84 9.57 0.04
CA ALA A 518 -26.17 10.20 0.02
C ALA A 518 -26.16 11.72 0.28
N GLU A 519 -25.02 12.33 0.67
CA GLU A 519 -24.90 13.79 0.81
C GLU A 519 -24.50 14.50 -0.50
N LEU A 520 -24.23 13.75 -1.59
CA LEU A 520 -24.00 14.36 -2.90
C LEU A 520 -25.34 14.86 -3.48
N PRO A 521 -25.44 16.10 -4.02
CA PRO A 521 -26.70 16.66 -4.51
C PRO A 521 -27.45 15.75 -5.50
N TRP A 522 -26.73 15.20 -6.49
CA TRP A 522 -27.31 14.32 -7.50
C TRP A 522 -27.70 12.94 -6.95
N VAL A 523 -26.96 12.38 -5.98
CA VAL A 523 -27.34 11.10 -5.34
C VAL A 523 -28.55 11.28 -4.42
N SER A 524 -28.63 12.41 -3.71
CA SER A 524 -29.80 12.78 -2.91
C SER A 524 -31.05 12.96 -3.77
N ALA A 525 -30.91 13.56 -4.97
CA ALA A 525 -32.01 13.68 -5.92
C ALA A 525 -32.52 12.33 -6.47
N LEU A 526 -31.69 11.30 -6.51
CA LEU A 526 -32.14 9.94 -6.88
C LEU A 526 -32.88 9.21 -5.75
N SER A 527 -32.92 9.75 -4.52
CA SER A 527 -33.43 9.01 -3.35
C SER A 527 -34.83 8.37 -3.51
N PRO A 528 -35.86 9.00 -4.12
CA PRO A 528 -37.18 8.38 -4.27
C PRO A 528 -37.13 7.09 -5.09
N PHE A 529 -36.42 7.12 -6.23
CA PHE A 529 -36.23 5.99 -7.14
C PHE A 529 -35.46 4.81 -6.54
N ILE A 530 -34.79 5.04 -5.41
CA ILE A 530 -34.03 4.03 -4.67
C ILE A 530 -34.83 3.55 -3.45
N SER A 531 -35.64 4.42 -2.84
CA SER A 531 -36.44 4.11 -1.65
C SER A 531 -37.74 3.36 -1.95
N ASP A 532 -38.37 3.57 -3.11
CA ASP A 532 -39.67 2.94 -3.44
C ASP A 532 -39.59 1.40 -3.55
N MET A 533 -38.39 0.83 -3.71
CA MET A 533 -38.15 -0.62 -3.70
C MET A 533 -37.72 -1.15 -2.31
N ALA A 534 -37.60 -0.29 -1.30
CA ALA A 534 -37.07 -0.65 0.03
C ALA A 534 -38.12 -1.23 1.01
N GLU A 535 -39.39 -1.34 0.59
CA GLU A 535 -40.42 -2.06 1.33
C GLU A 535 -40.22 -3.58 1.28
N GLU A 536 -39.56 -4.11 0.24
CA GLU A 536 -39.32 -5.55 0.10
C GLU A 536 -38.14 -6.04 0.93
N GLY A 537 -38.37 -7.05 1.78
CA GLY A 537 -37.34 -7.69 2.60
C GLY A 537 -36.16 -8.30 1.82
N SER A 538 -36.30 -8.45 0.50
CA SER A 538 -35.27 -8.92 -0.43
C SER A 538 -33.97 -8.12 -0.35
N LEU A 539 -34.01 -6.78 -0.39
CA LEU A 539 -32.79 -5.96 -0.34
C LEU A 539 -32.08 -6.09 1.02
N ARG A 540 -32.83 -6.07 2.13
CA ARG A 540 -32.25 -6.23 3.48
C ARG A 540 -31.60 -7.60 3.65
N ALA A 541 -32.22 -8.66 3.13
CA ALA A 541 -31.65 -10.00 3.14
C ALA A 541 -30.37 -10.08 2.29
N ALA A 542 -30.39 -9.55 1.06
CA ALA A 542 -29.22 -9.51 0.18
C ALA A 542 -28.06 -8.70 0.80
N ALA A 543 -28.34 -7.55 1.41
CA ALA A 543 -27.35 -6.74 2.11
C ALA A 543 -26.79 -7.42 3.36
N LYS A 544 -27.63 -8.15 4.13
CA LYS A 544 -27.17 -8.94 5.28
C LYS A 544 -26.27 -10.09 4.83
N GLU A 545 -26.59 -10.78 3.75
CA GLU A 545 -25.78 -11.88 3.22
C GLU A 545 -24.44 -11.38 2.67
N ALA A 546 -24.46 -10.32 1.84
CA ALA A 546 -23.24 -9.68 1.34
C ALA A 546 -22.35 -9.15 2.47
N LEU A 547 -22.94 -8.66 3.57
CA LEU A 547 -22.23 -8.25 4.78
C LEU A 547 -21.55 -9.45 5.49
N ALA A 548 -22.26 -10.57 5.61
CA ALA A 548 -21.75 -11.81 6.19
C ALA A 548 -20.62 -12.42 5.33
N ASP A 549 -20.80 -12.51 4.02
CA ASP A 549 -19.78 -13.02 3.08
C ASP A 549 -18.54 -12.14 3.06
N ALA A 550 -18.70 -10.82 2.95
CA ALA A 550 -17.57 -9.88 2.97
C ALA A 550 -16.74 -10.02 4.25
N LEU A 551 -17.40 -10.19 5.40
CA LEU A 551 -16.74 -10.42 6.67
C LEU A 551 -16.06 -11.80 6.71
N CYS A 552 -16.78 -12.88 6.38
CA CYS A 552 -16.24 -14.23 6.39
C CYS A 552 -15.01 -14.38 5.47
N LEU A 553 -15.02 -13.75 4.29
CA LEU A 553 -13.86 -13.71 3.39
C LEU A 553 -12.66 -13.00 4.03
N VAL A 554 -12.85 -11.83 4.65
CA VAL A 554 -11.76 -11.11 5.32
C VAL A 554 -11.17 -11.95 6.46
N LEU A 555 -12.04 -12.57 7.28
CA LEU A 555 -11.60 -13.37 8.42
C LEU A 555 -10.93 -14.68 8.00
N LYS A 556 -11.42 -15.35 6.95
CA LYS A 556 -10.84 -16.60 6.42
C LYS A 556 -9.44 -16.37 5.81
N TYR A 557 -9.27 -15.34 4.98
CA TYR A 557 -8.02 -15.13 4.22
C TYR A 557 -7.03 -14.17 4.91
N PHE A 558 -7.49 -13.30 5.80
CA PHE A 558 -6.65 -12.37 6.56
C PHE A 558 -6.89 -12.42 8.09
N PRO A 559 -6.90 -13.61 8.73
CA PRO A 559 -7.31 -13.76 10.13
C PRO A 559 -6.43 -13.02 11.15
N HIS A 560 -5.18 -12.69 10.77
CA HIS A 560 -4.25 -11.89 11.57
C HIS A 560 -4.40 -10.37 11.40
N SER A 561 -5.33 -9.92 10.54
CA SER A 561 -5.47 -8.50 10.20
C SER A 561 -6.58 -7.86 11.02
N ILE A 562 -6.37 -6.60 11.39
CA ILE A 562 -7.45 -5.72 11.83
C ILE A 562 -8.28 -5.31 10.61
N LEU A 563 -9.59 -5.09 10.77
CA LEU A 563 -10.44 -4.64 9.67
C LEU A 563 -9.99 -3.23 9.20
N PRO A 564 -9.46 -3.06 7.97
CA PRO A 564 -8.98 -1.75 7.52
C PRO A 564 -10.14 -0.78 7.31
N ASN A 565 -9.90 0.53 7.41
CA ASN A 565 -10.93 1.56 7.25
C ASN A 565 -11.71 1.48 5.92
N LYS A 566 -11.08 0.96 4.85
CA LYS A 566 -11.75 0.68 3.56
C LYS A 566 -12.74 -0.49 3.61
N VAL A 567 -12.46 -1.51 4.41
CA VAL A 567 -13.41 -2.60 4.65
C VAL A 567 -14.53 -2.09 5.55
N VAL A 568 -14.19 -1.39 6.65
CA VAL A 568 -15.17 -0.81 7.58
C VAL A 568 -16.16 0.14 6.89
N SER A 569 -15.74 0.93 5.90
CA SER A 569 -16.66 1.83 5.17
C SER A 569 -17.71 1.09 4.34
N GLU A 570 -17.37 -0.06 3.77
CA GLU A 570 -18.30 -0.87 2.99
C GLU A 570 -19.19 -1.71 3.91
N LEU A 571 -18.61 -2.31 4.97
CA LEU A 571 -19.39 -2.99 6.00
C LEU A 571 -20.42 -2.05 6.65
N LEU A 572 -20.08 -0.79 6.92
CA LEU A 572 -21.02 0.24 7.39
C LEU A 572 -22.17 0.50 6.41
N THR A 573 -21.90 0.43 5.11
CA THR A 573 -22.88 0.71 4.06
C THR A 573 -23.84 -0.47 3.89
N LEU A 574 -23.32 -1.70 3.87
CA LEU A 574 -24.11 -2.93 3.87
C LEU A 574 -24.91 -3.08 5.18
N THR A 575 -24.34 -2.71 6.32
CA THR A 575 -25.04 -2.66 7.64
C THR A 575 -26.27 -1.77 7.58
N ALA A 576 -26.14 -0.55 7.01
CA ALA A 576 -27.26 0.37 6.85
C ALA A 576 -28.31 -0.17 5.88
N ALA A 577 -27.90 -0.74 4.75
CA ALA A 577 -28.80 -1.36 3.76
C ALA A 577 -29.54 -2.60 4.32
N ALA A 578 -28.90 -3.37 5.20
CA ALA A 578 -29.50 -4.47 5.93
C ALA A 578 -30.48 -4.03 7.04
N GLY A 579 -30.56 -2.72 7.36
CA GLY A 579 -31.36 -2.19 8.47
C GLY A 579 -30.79 -2.48 9.86
N LEU A 580 -29.53 -2.91 9.96
CA LEU A 580 -28.87 -3.28 11.21
C LEU A 580 -28.29 -2.04 11.91
N LYS A 581 -28.39 -1.97 13.24
CA LYS A 581 -27.83 -0.88 14.05
C LYS A 581 -26.53 -1.31 14.71
N VAL A 582 -25.44 -1.36 13.94
CA VAL A 582 -24.12 -1.81 14.43
C VAL A 582 -23.16 -0.62 14.60
N PRO A 583 -22.54 -0.41 15.79
CA PRO A 583 -21.74 0.77 16.10
C PRO A 583 -20.30 0.68 15.56
N LEU A 584 -20.14 0.47 14.24
CA LEU A 584 -18.81 0.27 13.65
C LEU A 584 -17.92 1.53 13.76
N ILE A 585 -16.68 1.31 14.18
CA ILE A 585 -15.61 2.30 14.42
C ILE A 585 -14.46 2.13 13.44
N TYR A 586 -13.77 3.23 13.12
CA TYR A 586 -12.58 3.25 12.27
C TYR A 586 -11.28 3.13 13.10
N GLU A 587 -10.20 2.58 12.53
CA GLU A 587 -8.85 2.67 13.11
C GLU A 587 -8.45 4.15 13.19
N LEU A 588 -8.15 4.60 14.41
CA LEU A 588 -7.73 5.96 14.70
C LEU A 588 -6.24 6.14 14.43
N ALA A 589 -5.90 7.26 13.78
CA ALA A 589 -4.51 7.65 13.56
C ALA A 589 -3.96 8.38 14.80
N VAL A 590 -2.85 7.87 15.32
CA VAL A 590 -2.24 8.20 16.62
C VAL A 590 -1.73 9.65 16.69
N ASP A 591 -1.26 10.16 15.56
CA ASP A 591 -0.71 11.50 15.34
C ASP A 591 -1.78 12.61 15.25
N ILE A 592 -3.06 12.23 15.11
CA ILE A 592 -4.22 13.15 15.13
C ILE A 592 -5.23 12.83 16.23
N PHE A 593 -4.89 11.92 17.15
CA PHE A 593 -5.76 11.54 18.25
C PHE A 593 -5.95 12.70 19.23
N MET A 594 -7.21 13.05 19.49
CA MET A 594 -7.58 14.24 20.25
C MET A 594 -7.77 14.00 21.75
N GLY A 595 -7.44 12.79 22.22
CA GLY A 595 -7.46 12.43 23.63
C GLY A 595 -8.73 11.75 24.14
N ASP A 596 -9.78 11.67 23.32
CA ASP A 596 -11.09 11.11 23.68
C ASP A 596 -11.77 10.36 22.50
N PHE A 597 -12.88 9.68 22.78
CA PHE A 597 -13.60 8.81 21.85
C PHE A 597 -15.07 9.24 21.69
N SER A 598 -15.65 9.01 20.51
CA SER A 598 -17.09 9.19 20.31
C SER A 598 -17.91 8.07 20.97
N GLU A 599 -19.20 8.34 21.23
CA GLU A 599 -20.14 7.38 21.84
C GLU A 599 -20.17 5.99 21.17
N LYS A 600 -19.84 5.92 19.86
CA LYS A 600 -19.76 4.66 19.10
C LYS A 600 -18.77 3.67 19.70
N PHE A 601 -17.66 4.14 20.28
CA PHE A 601 -16.69 3.26 20.95
C PHE A 601 -17.29 2.63 22.21
N LEU A 602 -18.08 3.37 22.99
CA LEU A 602 -18.80 2.82 24.15
C LEU A 602 -19.85 1.79 23.71
N PHE A 603 -20.59 2.05 22.64
CA PHE A 603 -21.57 1.09 22.12
C PHE A 603 -20.90 -0.19 21.61
N ALA A 604 -19.82 -0.09 20.82
CA ALA A 604 -19.05 -1.25 20.37
C ALA A 604 -18.42 -2.04 21.55
N ALA A 605 -18.02 -1.36 22.62
CA ALA A 605 -17.51 -2.00 23.83
C ALA A 605 -18.61 -2.75 24.61
N ARG A 606 -19.86 -2.27 24.58
CA ARG A 606 -21.01 -2.95 25.18
C ARG A 606 -21.44 -4.19 24.37
N ASP A 607 -21.37 -4.14 23.04
CA ASP A 607 -21.56 -5.33 22.20
C ASP A 607 -20.47 -6.38 22.47
N ALA A 608 -19.22 -5.94 22.66
CA ALA A 608 -18.11 -6.80 23.06
C ALA A 608 -18.34 -7.44 24.44
N ALA A 609 -18.84 -6.68 25.42
CA ALA A 609 -19.26 -7.21 26.72
C ALA A 609 -20.34 -8.30 26.58
N GLN A 610 -21.33 -8.12 25.71
CA GLN A 610 -22.38 -9.12 25.47
C GLN A 610 -21.84 -10.46 24.96
N LEU A 611 -20.76 -10.45 24.18
CA LEU A 611 -20.19 -11.67 23.58
C LEU A 611 -19.06 -12.31 24.40
N LEU A 612 -18.30 -11.51 25.16
CA LEU A 612 -16.99 -11.92 25.72
C LEU A 612 -16.88 -11.86 27.25
N GLU A 613 -17.95 -11.49 27.95
CA GLU A 613 -17.98 -11.55 29.41
C GLU A 613 -17.83 -13.01 29.90
N GLY A 614 -16.90 -13.25 30.82
CA GLY A 614 -16.48 -14.57 31.29
C GLY A 614 -15.52 -15.33 30.37
N SER A 615 -15.04 -14.74 29.26
CA SER A 615 -14.19 -15.43 28.27
C SER A 615 -12.68 -15.28 28.50
N LEU A 616 -11.88 -16.13 27.84
CA LEU A 616 -10.43 -15.99 27.73
C LEU A 616 -9.98 -14.58 27.26
N TYR A 617 -10.74 -13.92 26.38
CA TYR A 617 -10.44 -12.56 25.92
C TYR A 617 -10.48 -11.54 27.04
N GLN A 618 -11.50 -11.61 27.89
CA GLN A 618 -11.64 -10.74 29.05
C GLN A 618 -10.44 -10.92 30.00
N SER A 619 -10.15 -12.18 30.34
CA SER A 619 -9.08 -12.54 31.28
C SER A 619 -7.69 -12.16 30.76
N TYR A 620 -7.41 -12.40 29.48
CA TYR A 620 -6.08 -12.14 28.89
C TYR A 620 -5.76 -10.65 28.80
N TYR A 621 -6.76 -9.82 28.49
CA TYR A 621 -6.55 -8.38 28.41
C TYR A 621 -6.81 -7.63 29.73
N GLY A 622 -7.46 -8.26 30.71
CA GLY A 622 -7.80 -7.66 32.00
C GLY A 622 -8.91 -6.62 31.87
N ILE A 623 -9.99 -6.98 31.17
CA ILE A 623 -11.11 -6.08 30.88
C ILE A 623 -12.18 -6.21 31.97
N ASP A 624 -12.62 -5.08 32.53
CA ASP A 624 -13.84 -5.03 33.36
C ASP A 624 -15.05 -4.67 32.48
N TYR A 625 -15.76 -5.69 32.01
CA TYR A 625 -16.99 -5.50 31.23
C TYR A 625 -18.16 -4.99 32.09
N SER A 626 -18.13 -5.16 33.41
CA SER A 626 -19.16 -4.63 34.31
C SER A 626 -19.02 -3.10 34.43
N GLU A 627 -17.78 -2.59 34.53
CA GLU A 627 -17.50 -1.15 34.46
C GLU A 627 -18.00 -0.58 33.12
N ILE A 628 -17.65 -1.20 31.99
CA ILE A 628 -18.05 -0.75 30.65
C ILE A 628 -19.58 -0.68 30.47
N ARG A 629 -20.32 -1.66 31.00
CA ARG A 629 -21.80 -1.65 30.99
C ARG A 629 -22.38 -0.49 31.82
N SER A 630 -21.75 -0.16 32.95
CA SER A 630 -22.22 0.87 33.88
C SER A 630 -21.96 2.32 33.44
N ILE A 631 -20.99 2.57 32.55
CA ILE A 631 -20.74 3.90 31.97
C ILE A 631 -22.03 4.44 31.35
N ALA A 632 -22.48 5.63 31.77
CA ALA A 632 -23.64 6.28 31.17
C ALA A 632 -23.39 6.67 29.70
N ALA A 633 -24.44 6.61 28.87
CA ALA A 633 -24.36 7.18 27.54
C ALA A 633 -24.27 8.73 27.63
N PRO A 634 -23.52 9.41 26.75
CA PRO A 634 -23.48 10.87 26.74
C PRO A 634 -24.87 11.48 26.52
N GLY A 635 -25.17 12.57 27.24
CA GLY A 635 -26.43 13.31 27.07
C GLY A 635 -26.51 14.03 25.72
N GLU A 636 -27.68 14.62 25.43
CA GLU A 636 -27.85 15.42 24.22
C GLU A 636 -27.06 16.73 24.32
N THR A 637 -26.20 16.96 23.32
CA THR A 637 -25.37 18.17 23.19
C THR A 637 -25.25 18.54 21.72
N GLU A 638 -25.17 19.83 21.40
CA GLU A 638 -24.77 20.28 20.07
C GLU A 638 -23.34 19.82 19.75
N GLY A 639 -23.16 19.11 18.64
CA GLY A 639 -21.85 18.60 18.18
C GLY A 639 -21.66 17.10 18.38
N VAL A 640 -20.39 16.66 18.39
CA VAL A 640 -20.06 15.22 18.49
C VAL A 640 -20.12 14.74 19.92
N ARG A 641 -20.96 13.73 20.17
CA ARG A 641 -21.10 13.07 21.48
C ARG A 641 -19.85 12.26 21.82
N LEU A 642 -19.11 12.71 22.82
CA LEU A 642 -17.89 12.08 23.34
C LEU A 642 -18.18 11.30 24.63
N SER A 643 -17.51 10.17 24.84
CA SER A 643 -17.61 9.36 26.05
C SER A 643 -16.32 9.46 26.87
N LYS A 644 -16.23 10.54 27.66
CA LYS A 644 -15.07 10.86 28.51
C LYS A 644 -14.72 9.71 29.46
N GLU A 645 -15.74 9.09 30.04
CA GLU A 645 -15.64 7.97 30.96
C GLU A 645 -14.99 6.75 30.29
N PHE A 646 -15.39 6.42 29.06
CA PHE A 646 -14.73 5.38 28.25
C PHE A 646 -13.27 5.75 27.92
N GLY A 647 -13.00 7.03 27.64
CA GLY A 647 -11.64 7.57 27.49
C GLY A 647 -10.78 7.40 28.75
N ARG A 648 -11.34 7.61 29.94
CA ARG A 648 -10.66 7.36 31.23
C ARG A 648 -10.33 5.88 31.41
N VAL A 649 -11.29 4.97 31.18
CA VAL A 649 -11.06 3.51 31.24
C VAL A 649 -9.91 3.10 30.32
N CYS A 650 -9.91 3.52 29.05
CA CYS A 650 -8.83 3.22 28.12
C CYS A 650 -7.47 3.82 28.55
N THR A 651 -7.47 4.99 29.19
CA THR A 651 -6.25 5.64 29.71
C THR A 651 -5.70 4.89 30.93
N ARG A 652 -6.57 4.44 31.84
CA ARG A 652 -6.23 3.64 33.02
C ARG A 652 -5.67 2.28 32.62
N MET A 653 -6.37 1.56 31.72
CA MET A 653 -5.89 0.30 31.14
C MET A 653 -4.57 0.45 30.39
N ALA A 654 -4.32 1.61 29.78
CA ALA A 654 -3.06 1.91 29.13
C ALA A 654 -1.91 2.08 30.13
N GLY A 655 -2.16 2.13 31.44
CA GLY A 655 -1.15 2.34 32.49
C GLY A 655 -0.59 3.76 32.47
N LEU A 656 -1.44 4.75 32.20
CA LEU A 656 -1.11 6.18 32.17
C LEU A 656 -1.91 6.92 33.24
N ALA A 657 -1.33 7.96 33.83
CA ALA A 657 -2.02 8.80 34.80
C ALA A 657 -3.19 9.55 34.14
N GLU A 658 -4.29 9.72 34.88
CA GLU A 658 -5.42 10.56 34.49
C GLU A 658 -5.05 12.05 34.58
N THR A 659 -4.26 12.53 33.61
CA THR A 659 -3.90 13.95 33.51
C THR A 659 -5.11 14.79 33.13
N GLY A 660 -5.70 15.45 34.11
CA GLY A 660 -6.72 16.46 33.93
C GLY A 660 -6.15 17.70 33.24
N GLY A 661 -6.26 17.76 31.91
CA GLY A 661 -5.99 18.95 31.10
C GLY A 661 -4.67 18.94 30.32
N SER A 662 -4.77 19.32 29.05
CA SER A 662 -3.79 19.96 28.13
C SER A 662 -2.32 19.51 28.03
N GLY A 663 -1.83 18.55 28.81
CA GLY A 663 -0.51 17.95 28.62
C GLY A 663 -0.41 17.31 27.23
N ARG A 664 0.55 17.76 26.40
CA ARG A 664 0.81 17.21 25.07
C ARG A 664 1.33 15.77 25.19
N ARG A 665 0.42 14.80 25.18
CA ARG A 665 0.73 13.36 25.11
C ARG A 665 1.56 13.08 23.86
N ASN A 666 2.55 12.22 23.98
CA ASN A 666 3.37 11.80 22.84
C ASN A 666 2.66 10.70 22.02
N CYS A 667 3.17 10.42 20.81
CA CYS A 667 2.57 9.41 19.94
C CYS A 667 2.57 8.00 20.55
N ALA A 668 3.54 7.65 21.41
CA ALA A 668 3.55 6.32 22.04
C ALA A 668 2.43 6.18 23.09
N GLU A 669 2.16 7.24 23.86
CA GLU A 669 1.04 7.31 24.82
C GLU A 669 -0.32 7.26 24.12
N ASN A 670 -0.53 8.08 23.08
CA ASN A 670 -1.74 8.03 22.25
C ASN A 670 -1.93 6.63 21.64
N GLY A 671 -0.85 5.99 21.19
CA GLY A 671 -0.87 4.64 20.65
C GLY A 671 -1.31 3.58 21.67
N ARG A 672 -0.82 3.67 22.92
CA ARG A 672 -1.25 2.79 24.03
C ARG A 672 -2.74 2.96 24.33
N ILE A 673 -3.27 4.19 24.37
CA ILE A 673 -4.69 4.46 24.65
C ILE A 673 -5.58 3.93 23.51
N ILE A 674 -5.20 4.17 22.25
CA ILE A 674 -5.91 3.64 21.07
C ILE A 674 -5.86 2.10 21.05
N GLU A 675 -4.75 1.49 21.45
CA GLU A 675 -4.66 0.04 21.57
C GLU A 675 -5.64 -0.53 22.60
N GLN A 676 -5.83 0.11 23.76
CA GLN A 676 -6.84 -0.33 24.71
C GLN A 676 -8.26 -0.20 24.16
N ALA A 677 -8.59 0.91 23.48
CA ALA A 677 -9.88 1.05 22.83
C ALA A 677 -10.11 -0.02 21.74
N GLN A 678 -9.09 -0.38 20.95
CA GLN A 678 -9.16 -1.47 19.98
C GLN A 678 -9.35 -2.85 20.63
N ILE A 679 -8.75 -3.08 21.80
CA ILE A 679 -8.92 -4.31 22.59
C ILE A 679 -10.34 -4.38 23.14
N VAL A 680 -10.77 -3.37 23.90
CA VAL A 680 -12.07 -3.32 24.57
C VAL A 680 -13.25 -3.45 23.59
N THR A 681 -13.15 -2.82 22.41
CA THR A 681 -14.17 -2.92 21.34
C THR A 681 -13.99 -4.11 20.41
N THR A 682 -12.93 -4.92 20.58
CA THR A 682 -12.44 -5.92 19.61
C THR A 682 -12.24 -5.41 18.18
N HIS A 683 -12.20 -4.08 18.02
CA HIS A 683 -12.25 -3.38 16.73
C HIS A 683 -13.32 -3.91 15.76
N ASN A 684 -14.58 -3.84 16.20
CA ASN A 684 -15.81 -4.23 15.48
C ASN A 684 -16.12 -5.74 15.43
N MET A 685 -15.16 -6.61 15.76
CA MET A 685 -15.33 -8.06 15.60
C MET A 685 -16.55 -8.60 16.35
N ALA A 686 -16.69 -8.27 17.64
CA ALA A 686 -17.82 -8.69 18.46
C ALA A 686 -19.15 -8.10 17.97
N SER A 687 -19.22 -6.78 17.73
CA SER A 687 -20.41 -6.10 17.20
C SER A 687 -20.94 -6.75 15.92
N LEU A 688 -20.04 -7.11 15.00
CA LEU A 688 -20.41 -7.77 13.75
C LEU A 688 -20.85 -9.24 13.97
N VAL A 689 -20.12 -10.00 14.78
CA VAL A 689 -20.48 -11.40 15.08
C VAL A 689 -21.84 -11.50 15.77
N VAL A 690 -22.14 -10.59 16.70
CA VAL A 690 -23.47 -10.50 17.37
C VAL A 690 -24.56 -10.09 16.39
N ALA A 691 -24.36 -9.01 15.61
CA ALA A 691 -25.40 -8.48 14.73
C ALA A 691 -25.77 -9.40 13.55
N LEU A 692 -24.84 -10.27 13.14
CA LEU A 692 -25.02 -11.23 12.04
C LEU A 692 -25.33 -12.66 12.53
N ASP A 693 -25.32 -12.90 13.85
CA ASP A 693 -25.40 -14.23 14.48
C ASP A 693 -24.34 -15.23 13.96
N LEU A 694 -23.14 -14.74 13.64
CA LEU A 694 -22.07 -15.56 13.07
C LEU A 694 -21.42 -16.51 14.08
N LYS A 695 -21.85 -16.50 15.35
CA LYS A 695 -21.27 -17.37 16.37
C LYS A 695 -21.28 -18.82 15.89
N SER A 696 -22.39 -19.30 15.35
CA SER A 696 -22.53 -20.70 14.89
C SER A 696 -22.25 -20.91 13.39
N ASP A 697 -21.85 -19.88 12.64
CA ASP A 697 -21.69 -19.96 11.19
C ASP A 697 -20.54 -20.90 10.79
N ALA A 698 -20.84 -21.85 9.89
CA ALA A 698 -19.90 -22.87 9.41
C ALA A 698 -18.78 -22.30 8.51
N ARG A 699 -18.95 -21.10 7.94
CA ARG A 699 -17.91 -20.37 7.19
C ARG A 699 -16.74 -19.94 8.08
N LEU A 700 -16.97 -19.79 9.40
CA LEU A 700 -15.94 -19.43 10.37
C LEU A 700 -15.17 -20.66 10.87
N HIS A 701 -14.17 -21.07 10.09
CA HIS A 701 -13.22 -22.12 10.46
C HIS A 701 -12.21 -21.64 11.53
N LEU A 702 -12.70 -21.38 12.75
CA LEU A 702 -11.96 -20.72 13.83
C LEU A 702 -10.58 -21.34 14.13
N GLU A 703 -10.46 -22.67 14.17
CA GLU A 703 -9.18 -23.36 14.39
C GLU A 703 -8.15 -23.03 13.29
N ASN A 704 -8.56 -23.17 12.01
CA ASN A 704 -7.73 -22.81 10.85
C ASN A 704 -7.36 -21.33 10.85
N MET A 705 -8.27 -20.46 11.31
CA MET A 705 -8.03 -19.02 11.45
C MET A 705 -6.98 -18.72 12.53
N VAL A 706 -7.02 -19.40 13.69
CA VAL A 706 -5.96 -19.31 14.72
C VAL A 706 -4.61 -19.76 14.16
N GLN A 707 -4.55 -20.95 13.56
CA GLN A 707 -3.31 -21.49 13.00
C GLN A 707 -2.72 -20.57 11.92
N SER A 708 -3.55 -20.15 10.95
CA SER A 708 -3.15 -19.24 9.86
C SER A 708 -2.71 -17.87 10.39
N ALA A 709 -3.39 -17.34 11.41
CA ALA A 709 -3.00 -16.09 12.04
C ALA A 709 -1.64 -16.21 12.73
N PHE A 710 -1.38 -17.28 13.48
CA PHE A 710 -0.11 -17.49 14.16
C PHE A 710 1.06 -17.65 13.19
N VAL A 711 0.89 -18.48 12.15
CA VAL A 711 1.88 -18.62 11.06
C VAL A 711 2.17 -17.26 10.40
N SER A 712 1.15 -16.42 10.21
CA SER A 712 1.30 -15.08 9.66
C SER A 712 2.08 -14.14 10.59
N ILE A 713 1.83 -14.19 11.91
CA ILE A 713 2.58 -13.43 12.93
C ILE A 713 4.05 -13.84 12.95
N VAL A 714 4.31 -15.14 12.98
CA VAL A 714 5.66 -15.73 12.94
C VAL A 714 6.41 -15.30 11.68
N ALA A 715 5.79 -15.42 10.51
CA ALA A 715 6.37 -14.98 9.24
C ALA A 715 6.65 -13.46 9.25
N LEU A 716 5.68 -12.66 9.74
CA LEU A 716 5.79 -11.21 9.86
C LEU A 716 6.94 -10.81 10.79
N LEU A 717 7.21 -11.53 11.89
CA LEU A 717 8.30 -11.25 12.84
C LEU A 717 9.65 -11.89 12.46
N SER A 718 9.66 -12.90 11.60
CA SER A 718 10.88 -13.55 11.07
C SER A 718 11.70 -12.70 10.10
N MET A 719 11.10 -11.70 9.44
CA MET A 719 11.80 -10.85 8.47
C MET A 719 12.94 -10.04 9.15
N ARG A 720 14.10 -9.94 8.50
CA ARG A 720 15.19 -9.06 8.97
C ARG A 720 14.95 -7.63 8.47
N VAL A 721 15.01 -6.65 9.38
CA VAL A 721 14.87 -5.23 9.05
C VAL A 721 15.95 -4.43 9.76
N ASN A 722 16.44 -3.37 9.10
CA ASN A 722 17.48 -2.47 9.64
C ASN A 722 16.89 -1.08 9.99
N ASP A 723 15.57 -0.94 10.01
CA ASP A 723 14.84 0.29 10.29
C ASP A 723 13.87 0.03 11.46
N TRP A 724 14.06 0.75 12.56
CA TRP A 724 13.26 0.61 13.78
C TRP A 724 11.78 0.95 13.58
N ARG A 725 11.44 1.85 12.64
CA ARG A 725 10.04 2.20 12.33
C ARG A 725 9.33 1.05 11.64
N ILE A 726 10.06 0.28 10.84
CA ILE A 726 9.56 -0.93 10.20
C ILE A 726 9.46 -2.06 11.23
N GLU A 727 10.43 -2.20 12.13
CA GLU A 727 10.38 -3.18 13.24
C GLU A 727 9.15 -2.94 14.14
N LEU A 728 8.97 -1.72 14.67
CA LEU A 728 7.83 -1.38 15.54
C LEU A 728 6.49 -1.56 14.82
N ARG A 729 6.38 -1.23 13.52
CA ARG A 729 5.14 -1.49 12.77
C ARG A 729 4.83 -2.98 12.64
N ARG A 730 5.85 -3.82 12.47
CA ARG A 730 5.68 -5.29 12.41
C ARG A 730 5.26 -5.85 13.77
N ILE A 731 5.84 -5.36 14.86
CA ILE A 731 5.42 -5.68 16.24
C ILE A 731 3.96 -5.27 16.47
N LYS A 732 3.57 -4.03 16.12
CA LYS A 732 2.17 -3.54 16.21
C LYS A 732 1.20 -4.47 15.46
N ASN A 733 1.51 -4.77 14.20
CA ASN A 733 0.67 -5.62 13.37
C ASN A 733 0.63 -7.09 13.84
N ALA A 734 1.71 -7.60 14.44
CA ALA A 734 1.73 -8.90 15.09
C ALA A 734 0.85 -8.94 16.34
N ALA A 735 0.85 -7.89 17.16
CA ALA A 735 -0.05 -7.77 18.31
C ALA A 735 -1.51 -7.68 17.86
N TYR A 736 -1.81 -6.99 16.75
CA TYR A 736 -3.15 -6.96 16.15
C TYR A 736 -3.63 -8.37 15.79
N GLY A 737 -2.78 -9.15 15.11
CA GLY A 737 -3.10 -10.55 14.79
C GLY A 737 -3.23 -11.45 16.02
N PHE A 738 -2.46 -11.18 17.08
CA PHE A 738 -2.56 -11.94 18.32
C PHE A 738 -3.88 -11.70 19.05
N ARG A 739 -4.39 -10.45 19.06
CA ARG A 739 -5.75 -10.16 19.56
C ARG A 739 -6.81 -10.99 18.84
N GLN A 740 -6.69 -11.13 17.52
CA GLN A 740 -7.61 -11.94 16.73
C GLN A 740 -7.53 -13.42 17.13
N ILE A 741 -6.33 -13.97 17.37
CA ILE A 741 -6.17 -15.33 17.92
C ILE A 741 -6.92 -15.49 19.25
N VAL A 742 -6.69 -14.60 20.22
CA VAL A 742 -7.36 -14.67 21.53
C VAL A 742 -8.90 -14.57 21.37
N PHE A 743 -9.38 -13.75 20.44
CA PHE A 743 -10.80 -13.65 20.11
C PHE A 743 -11.35 -14.96 19.54
N TYR A 744 -10.70 -15.56 18.54
CA TYR A 744 -11.14 -16.84 17.95
C TYR A 744 -11.10 -18.00 18.95
N LEU A 745 -10.08 -18.06 19.82
CA LEU A 745 -10.00 -19.03 20.92
C LEU A 745 -11.16 -18.86 21.92
N SER A 746 -11.53 -17.62 22.23
CA SER A 746 -12.69 -17.32 23.09
C SER A 746 -14.00 -17.75 22.43
N LEU A 747 -14.13 -17.58 21.11
CA LEU A 747 -15.28 -18.09 20.37
C LEU A 747 -15.34 -19.63 20.37
N LEU A 748 -14.20 -20.33 20.18
CA LEU A 748 -14.12 -21.80 20.29
C LEU A 748 -14.57 -22.29 21.68
N GLN A 749 -14.02 -21.70 22.75
CA GLN A 749 -14.41 -22.02 24.13
C GLN A 749 -15.91 -21.79 24.35
N SER A 750 -16.47 -20.69 23.82
CA SER A 750 -17.90 -20.37 23.90
C SER A 750 -18.83 -21.29 23.08
N LYS A 751 -18.26 -22.19 22.25
CA LYS A 751 -18.95 -23.31 21.57
C LYS A 751 -18.78 -24.65 22.30
N GLY A 752 -18.01 -24.69 23.40
CA GLY A 752 -17.60 -25.95 24.04
C GLY A 752 -16.50 -26.71 23.29
N ILE A 753 -15.82 -26.08 22.32
CA ILE A 753 -14.70 -26.69 21.59
C ILE A 753 -13.41 -26.43 22.38
N SER A 754 -12.60 -27.47 22.58
CA SER A 754 -11.33 -27.36 23.30
C SER A 754 -10.32 -26.51 22.52
N ILE A 755 -9.64 -25.61 23.23
CA ILE A 755 -8.60 -24.75 22.66
C ILE A 755 -7.19 -25.40 22.66
N GLU A 756 -7.00 -26.50 23.39
CA GLU A 756 -5.68 -27.16 23.51
C GLU A 756 -5.04 -27.57 22.17
N PRO A 757 -5.77 -28.09 21.15
CA PRO A 757 -5.18 -28.38 19.85
C PRO A 757 -4.56 -27.14 19.18
N CYS A 758 -5.16 -25.97 19.37
CA CYS A 758 -4.62 -24.70 18.88
C CYS A 758 -3.40 -24.24 19.68
N LEU A 759 -3.40 -24.40 21.01
CA LEU A 759 -2.23 -24.07 21.85
C LEU A 759 -1.03 -24.95 21.49
N LEU A 760 -1.22 -26.27 21.43
CA LEU A 760 -0.20 -27.25 21.04
C LEU A 760 0.35 -26.96 19.64
N PHE A 761 -0.51 -26.64 18.66
CA PHE A 761 -0.04 -26.25 17.33
C PHE A 761 0.91 -25.04 17.37
N MET A 762 0.60 -24.00 18.16
CA MET A 762 1.44 -22.81 18.25
C MET A 762 2.78 -23.11 18.90
N GLU A 763 2.79 -23.94 19.95
CA GLU A 763 4.00 -24.40 20.65
C GLU A 763 4.89 -25.26 19.73
N GLU A 764 4.31 -26.25 19.04
CA GLU A 764 5.03 -27.07 18.06
C GLU A 764 5.58 -26.24 16.89
N HIS A 765 4.78 -25.30 16.37
CA HIS A 765 5.21 -24.44 15.27
C HIS A 765 6.38 -23.55 15.69
N LEU A 766 6.40 -23.11 16.95
CA LEU A 766 7.50 -22.33 17.50
C LEU A 766 8.77 -23.20 17.68
N ALA A 767 8.63 -24.39 18.27
CA ALA A 767 9.73 -25.34 18.46
C ALA A 767 10.44 -25.74 17.15
N LYS A 768 9.67 -25.91 16.06
CA LYS A 768 10.18 -26.19 14.70
C LYS A 768 11.03 -25.03 14.11
N LEU A 769 10.98 -23.84 14.70
CA LEU A 769 11.85 -22.71 14.35
C LEU A 769 13.13 -22.70 15.18
N SER A 770 13.08 -23.18 16.42
CA SER A 770 14.22 -23.29 17.35
C SER A 770 15.35 -24.17 16.80
N GLU A 771 14.98 -25.24 16.08
CA GLU A 771 15.90 -26.13 15.34
C GLU A 771 16.72 -25.38 14.27
N ARG A 772 16.20 -24.27 13.74
CA ARG A 772 16.86 -23.47 12.72
C ARG A 772 17.73 -22.42 13.41
N ALA A 773 19.04 -22.66 13.44
CA ALA A 773 20.02 -21.81 14.11
C ALA A 773 19.95 -20.30 13.76
N SER A 774 19.40 -19.93 12.59
CA SER A 774 19.18 -18.55 12.16
C SER A 774 17.93 -17.88 12.73
N GLN A 775 17.06 -18.62 13.43
CA GLN A 775 15.76 -18.22 13.97
C GLN A 775 15.61 -18.42 15.50
N LYS A 776 16.58 -19.05 16.18
CA LYS A 776 16.56 -19.32 17.63
C LYS A 776 16.36 -18.07 18.53
N ASP A 777 16.78 -16.89 18.09
CA ASP A 777 16.49 -15.62 18.80
C ASP A 777 14.98 -15.28 18.80
N LEU A 778 14.28 -15.57 17.70
CA LEU A 778 12.86 -15.29 17.56
C LEU A 778 12.03 -16.18 18.48
N ASP A 779 12.38 -17.46 18.60
CA ASP A 779 11.75 -18.42 19.52
C ASP A 779 11.75 -17.90 20.96
N ASN A 780 12.94 -17.66 21.52
CA ASN A 780 13.11 -17.11 22.88
C ASN A 780 12.32 -15.82 23.13
N ARG A 781 12.06 -15.02 22.09
CA ARG A 781 11.30 -13.77 22.15
C ARG A 781 9.78 -13.99 22.07
N LEU A 782 9.31 -15.04 21.40
CA LEU A 782 7.88 -15.35 21.26
C LEU A 782 7.37 -16.32 22.34
N ALA A 783 8.21 -17.19 22.89
CA ALA A 783 7.81 -18.15 23.93
C ALA A 783 7.08 -17.51 25.13
N PRO A 784 7.48 -16.33 25.67
CA PRO A 784 6.73 -15.65 26.74
C PRO A 784 5.27 -15.33 26.38
N ILE A 785 4.95 -15.13 25.09
CA ILE A 785 3.58 -14.84 24.65
C ILE A 785 2.69 -16.06 24.79
N LEU A 786 3.21 -17.25 24.41
CA LEU A 786 2.48 -18.51 24.50
C LEU A 786 2.35 -18.98 25.95
N ILE A 787 3.41 -18.85 26.75
CA ILE A 787 3.37 -19.10 28.19
C ILE A 787 2.30 -18.22 28.85
N GLY A 788 2.30 -16.92 28.55
CA GLY A 788 1.29 -15.99 29.06
C GLY A 788 -0.14 -16.37 28.63
N LEU A 789 -0.35 -16.84 27.40
CA LEU A 789 -1.66 -17.32 26.96
C LEU A 789 -2.11 -18.56 27.74
N ARG A 790 -1.21 -19.53 27.94
CA ARG A 790 -1.49 -20.78 28.67
C ARG A 790 -1.76 -20.51 30.16
N ASP A 791 -0.96 -19.66 30.81
CA ASP A 791 -1.15 -19.24 32.20
C ASP A 791 -2.54 -18.64 32.43
N ILE A 792 -2.98 -17.72 31.57
CA ILE A 792 -4.33 -17.14 31.66
C ILE A 792 -5.43 -18.18 31.37
N SER A 793 -5.25 -19.06 30.39
CA SER A 793 -6.23 -20.14 30.14
C SER A 793 -6.35 -21.12 31.32
N ALA A 794 -5.31 -21.25 32.14
CA ALA A 794 -5.30 -22.00 33.39
C ALA A 794 -5.83 -21.19 34.61
N GLY A 795 -6.33 -19.97 34.41
CA GLY A 795 -6.92 -19.13 35.45
C GLY A 795 -5.96 -18.24 36.23
N GLN A 796 -4.70 -18.10 35.81
CA GLN A 796 -3.79 -17.09 36.37
C GLN A 796 -4.15 -15.68 35.86
N SER A 797 -3.46 -14.66 36.37
CA SER A 797 -3.59 -13.26 35.96
C SER A 797 -2.23 -12.62 35.68
N PHE A 798 -2.21 -11.61 34.81
CA PHE A 798 -1.03 -10.78 34.60
C PHE A 798 -0.84 -9.77 35.74
N ASP A 799 0.41 -9.50 36.10
CA ASP A 799 0.78 -8.40 36.99
C ASP A 799 0.70 -7.02 36.31
N SER A 800 1.02 -5.95 37.05
CA SER A 800 1.02 -4.57 36.54
C SER A 800 2.06 -4.30 35.45
N SER A 801 3.08 -5.15 35.31
CA SER A 801 4.07 -5.11 34.23
C SER A 801 3.61 -5.90 32.98
N GLY A 802 2.50 -6.63 33.08
CA GLY A 802 2.01 -7.56 32.07
C GLY A 802 2.72 -8.91 32.06
N GLY A 803 3.35 -9.31 33.17
CA GLY A 803 4.03 -10.61 33.34
C GLY A 803 3.23 -11.62 34.16
N THR A 804 3.60 -12.90 34.08
CA THR A 804 3.12 -13.97 34.99
C THR A 804 4.30 -14.57 35.76
N ALA A 805 4.01 -15.30 36.85
CA ALA A 805 5.03 -16.01 37.62
C ALA A 805 5.76 -17.10 36.79
N GLY A 806 5.09 -17.69 35.79
CA GLY A 806 5.67 -18.65 34.84
C GLY A 806 6.62 -18.03 33.80
N GLY A 807 6.82 -16.71 33.82
CA GLY A 807 7.63 -16.00 32.81
C GLY A 807 6.86 -15.62 31.54
N GLY A 808 5.53 -15.81 31.54
CA GLY A 808 4.64 -15.35 30.49
C GLY A 808 4.54 -13.83 30.40
N ARG A 809 4.15 -13.31 29.22
CA ARG A 809 3.95 -11.87 28.98
C ARG A 809 2.73 -11.60 28.10
N ARG A 810 1.92 -10.61 28.51
CA ARG A 810 0.81 -10.06 27.74
C ARG A 810 1.33 -9.36 26.48
N PHE A 811 0.89 -9.78 25.31
CA PHE A 811 1.34 -9.19 24.05
C PHE A 811 0.49 -7.96 23.67
N LEU A 812 1.13 -6.80 23.73
CA LEU A 812 0.65 -5.50 23.26
C LEU A 812 1.58 -4.99 22.14
N GLY A 813 1.09 -4.07 21.31
CA GLY A 813 1.81 -3.52 20.16
C GLY A 813 2.51 -2.18 20.44
N TRP A 814 2.13 -1.47 21.51
CA TRP A 814 2.65 -0.15 21.86
C TRP A 814 3.36 -0.12 23.23
N SER A 815 4.43 0.67 23.31
CA SER A 815 5.19 0.91 24.53
C SER A 815 5.72 2.35 24.56
N SER A 816 5.75 2.99 25.73
CA SER A 816 6.31 4.35 25.89
C SER A 816 7.85 4.38 25.89
N GLY A 817 8.50 3.23 26.11
CA GLY A 817 9.94 3.02 25.95
C GLY A 817 10.25 2.00 24.84
N LYS A 818 11.48 1.48 24.81
CA LYS A 818 11.86 0.39 23.90
C LYS A 818 10.91 -0.81 24.08
N HIS A 819 10.31 -1.26 22.99
CA HIS A 819 9.46 -2.45 23.01
C HIS A 819 10.31 -3.69 23.33
N TRP A 820 9.86 -4.55 24.23
CA TRP A 820 10.64 -5.70 24.72
C TRP A 820 10.95 -6.73 23.61
N LEU A 821 10.09 -6.84 22.58
CA LEU A 821 10.37 -7.62 21.35
C LEU A 821 11.36 -6.95 20.36
N SER A 822 11.81 -5.71 20.56
CA SER A 822 12.68 -5.01 19.58
C SER A 822 14.14 -5.45 19.68
N THR A 823 14.70 -5.87 18.55
CA THR A 823 16.09 -6.36 18.42
C THR A 823 17.09 -5.23 18.22
N LEU A 824 16.65 -4.10 17.66
CA LEU A 824 17.54 -2.99 17.38
C LEU A 824 17.93 -2.25 18.66
N SER A 825 19.20 -1.84 18.78
CA SER A 825 19.62 -0.83 19.76
C SER A 825 18.96 0.50 19.38
N GLY A 826 18.31 1.14 20.35
CA GLY A 826 17.62 2.43 20.16
C GLY A 826 18.58 3.59 19.92
#